data_AF-A0A194S1M3-F1
#
_entry.id   AF-A0A194S1M3-F1
#
_cell.length_a   1.000
_cell.length_b   1.000
_cell.length_c   1.000
_cell.angle_alpha   90.00
_cell.angle_beta   90.00
_cell.angle_gamma   90.00
#
_symmetry.space_group_name_H-M   'P 1'
#
loop_
_entity.id
_entity.type
_entity.pdbx_description
1 polymer ?
#
loop_
_entity_poly.entity_id
_entity_poly.type
_entity_poly.pdbx_seq_one_letter_code
_entity_poly.pdbx_strand_id
1 'polypeptide(L)'
;MIDTTPYHLPSDQLPAQRRKDAGLYAMQYGNAYVASVAVYGDFAQTLRAMSDADAYKGPSIVLAYLPGGEDDNMAALELLKQTKKAIEVGSWPLYRWDPSAEQRGKDVFELDSEKIKADMRTFLDRQNHLTELSARLPSFGEALEAGSGNKLVAAQKKKARQAFDALSGALEGPPLLVLYASDGGNCEKLAKKFATRARTRGVAARTLAFDDMPLEDLPLETNVAFFTSVAGQGEFPQNGREFWKGVQAGKLGDMSKVNTSVFGMGDSHYWPRKEDAHYYNKACKDLHKALAALNAKELVPIGLGDDQDPDGPQTAYKVWEPAMWKALGVDSFESTEPELEPITNEHIKIASNYLRGTIAEGLADQSTGALSEADGQLTKFHGIYQQDDRDIRDERKAAGLEPAYSFMVRLRLPAGVCTPDQWRAIDAIADERGNNTFKLTTRQTFQFHGIVKANLKPAMQEINKCMLDTIAACGDVNRTVMCSANPSLGKVHSQVFGFAKELSDNLKPQTSAYCEIWLDQKPVFDGAVKDFEPLYGEYYLPRKFKIAIAVPPYNDVDVFCHDLGYIAILDDKKKLLGFNVTVGGGMGVTHSMKSTYPRLADVVGFCTPDQGLEVAKAVMTTQRDNGNRANRKNARVKYTVDRMGLDNFKAEVEKRLGYKLAPARPYEFTSNVDHFGWQTGEDGRRHFTAFVENGRVQDEPGKPFKTALREIAKVHKGVFRLTANQHLIIADVAPEDEKTIQSLLEKYHLDSVDFSALRLSSAACVSLPTCGLAMAESERYLPLLIEKVEQIMEEEGLRNDSITMRMTGCPNGCARPWAAEIAFVGKAPGSYLMLLGGGYHGQRLNKIYREAVSEDDILTILRPMIKAYAQERLDGEHFGDFVIRKGIISATKSGKEFYDDMCPQ
;
A
#
# COMPACT_ATOMS: atom_id res chain seq x y z
N MET A 1 42.31 -2.06 28.89
CA MET A 1 41.29 -2.29 29.94
C MET A 1 40.88 -3.75 29.89
N ILE A 2 40.62 -4.39 31.03
CA ILE A 2 40.23 -5.80 31.07
C ILE A 2 38.80 -5.89 31.61
N ASP A 3 37.88 -6.51 30.87
CA ASP A 3 36.57 -6.91 31.40
C ASP A 3 36.64 -8.37 31.86
N THR A 4 36.42 -8.56 33.15
CA THR A 4 36.51 -9.86 33.83
C THR A 4 35.14 -10.47 34.15
N THR A 5 34.06 -9.87 33.65
CA THR A 5 32.71 -10.35 33.93
C THR A 5 32.44 -11.67 33.22
N PRO A 6 32.02 -12.74 33.93
CA PRO A 6 31.63 -13.99 33.30
C PRO A 6 30.45 -13.84 32.33
N TYR A 7 30.43 -14.69 31.31
CA TYR A 7 29.27 -14.83 30.44
C TYR A 7 28.16 -15.57 31.20
N HIS A 8 27.23 -14.85 31.81
CA HIS A 8 25.99 -15.43 32.31
C HIS A 8 24.98 -15.55 31.17
N LEU A 9 24.37 -16.72 31.00
CA LEU A 9 23.17 -16.86 30.14
C LEU A 9 22.03 -16.05 30.76
N PRO A 10 21.42 -15.07 30.06
CA PRO A 10 20.12 -14.58 30.43
C PRO A 10 19.07 -15.25 29.53
N SER A 11 18.10 -15.89 30.18
CA SER A 11 16.69 -15.85 29.77
C SER A 11 16.29 -14.45 29.28
N ASP A 12 15.29 -14.34 28.39
CA ASP A 12 14.69 -13.17 27.71
C ASP A 12 14.41 -11.86 28.53
N GLN A 13 15.31 -11.42 29.39
CA GLN A 13 15.22 -10.19 30.17
C GLN A 13 16.60 -9.51 30.20
N LEU A 14 16.84 -8.61 29.24
CA LEU A 14 17.95 -7.66 29.26
C LEU A 14 17.74 -6.64 30.40
N PRO A 15 18.69 -6.46 31.34
CA PRO A 15 18.71 -5.27 32.16
C PRO A 15 19.18 -4.08 31.30
N ALA A 16 18.36 -3.03 31.24
CA ALA A 16 18.63 -1.76 30.57
C ALA A 16 19.74 -0.91 31.27
N GLN A 17 20.89 -1.52 31.55
CA GLN A 17 22.13 -0.80 31.88
C GLN A 17 23.17 -1.19 30.83
N ARG A 18 23.19 -0.46 29.71
CA ARG A 18 24.36 -0.47 28.82
C ARG A 18 25.56 -0.06 29.68
N ARG A 19 26.47 -1.00 29.95
CA ARG A 19 27.79 -0.68 30.50
C ARG A 19 28.41 0.40 29.61
N LYS A 20 29.04 1.41 30.20
CA LYS A 20 29.73 2.46 29.44
C LYS A 20 30.80 1.78 28.59
N ASP A 21 30.56 1.65 27.29
CA ASP A 21 31.49 1.02 26.37
C ASP A 21 32.62 2.00 26.08
N ALA A 22 33.71 1.87 26.84
CA ALA A 22 34.88 2.72 26.74
C ALA A 22 35.48 2.72 25.33
N GLY A 23 35.25 1.66 24.53
CA GLY A 23 35.71 1.56 23.15
C GLY A 23 34.93 2.48 22.24
N LEU A 24 33.60 2.44 22.32
CA LEU A 24 32.71 3.36 21.60
C LEU A 24 32.96 4.83 21.96
N TYR A 25 33.17 5.14 23.24
CA TYR A 25 33.54 6.50 23.65
C TYR A 25 34.89 6.93 23.08
N ALA A 26 35.89 6.05 23.11
CA ALA A 26 37.21 6.34 22.55
C ALA A 26 37.20 6.58 21.03
N MET A 27 36.39 5.81 20.28
CA MET A 27 36.22 6.03 18.84
C MET A 27 35.61 7.39 18.51
N GLN A 28 34.67 7.88 19.34
CA GLN A 28 34.01 9.16 19.11
C GLN A 28 34.98 10.36 19.18
N TYR A 29 36.10 10.23 19.88
CA TYR A 29 37.13 11.29 19.96
C TYR A 29 38.00 11.39 18.70
N GLY A 30 37.96 10.40 17.80
CA GLY A 30 38.58 10.53 16.47
C GLY A 30 40.10 10.37 16.40
N ASN A 31 40.80 10.29 17.54
CA ASN A 31 42.25 10.44 17.62
C ASN A 31 42.99 9.34 18.40
N ALA A 32 42.35 8.19 18.64
CA ALA A 32 42.93 7.08 19.38
C ALA A 32 42.84 5.77 18.58
N TYR A 33 43.82 4.87 18.66
CA TYR A 33 43.61 3.52 18.17
C TYR A 33 42.74 2.75 19.17
N VAL A 34 41.71 2.02 18.71
CA VAL A 34 40.81 1.26 19.60
C VAL A 34 40.66 -0.17 19.12
N ALA A 35 40.90 -1.15 19.99
CA ALA A 35 40.66 -2.56 19.66
C ALA A 35 39.93 -3.31 20.76
N SER A 36 39.10 -4.27 20.37
CA SER A 36 38.50 -5.28 21.24
C SER A 36 39.13 -6.63 20.96
N VAL A 37 39.68 -7.25 21.99
CA VAL A 37 40.45 -8.51 21.93
C VAL A 37 39.95 -9.51 22.96
N ALA A 38 40.13 -10.79 22.66
CA ALA A 38 39.92 -11.87 23.61
C ALA A 38 40.96 -12.96 23.35
N VAL A 39 41.96 -13.07 24.22
CA VAL A 39 43.13 -13.95 24.04
C VAL A 39 42.73 -15.40 23.78
N TYR A 40 41.70 -15.86 24.49
CA TYR A 40 41.16 -17.22 24.40
C TYR A 40 40.11 -17.42 23.29
N GLY A 41 39.70 -16.33 22.63
CA GLY A 41 38.79 -16.35 21.49
C GLY A 41 39.53 -16.37 20.16
N ASP A 42 40.46 -15.43 19.98
CA ASP A 42 41.34 -15.35 18.81
C ASP A 42 42.71 -14.75 19.21
N PHE A 43 43.69 -15.64 19.35
CA PHE A 43 45.05 -15.27 19.72
C PHE A 43 45.77 -14.46 18.63
N ALA A 44 45.52 -14.78 17.36
CA ALA A 44 46.17 -14.11 16.23
C ALA A 44 45.65 -12.66 16.08
N GLN A 45 44.34 -12.47 16.23
CA GLN A 45 43.72 -11.15 16.27
C GLN A 45 44.24 -10.32 17.44
N THR A 46 44.40 -10.93 18.62
CA THR A 46 44.92 -10.24 19.80
C THR A 46 46.35 -9.74 19.58
N LEU A 47 47.24 -10.57 19.03
CA LEU A 47 48.61 -10.16 18.71
C LEU A 47 48.66 -9.03 17.68
N ARG A 48 47.83 -9.12 16.64
CA ARG A 48 47.73 -8.09 15.61
C ARG A 48 47.25 -6.77 16.20
N ALA A 49 46.18 -6.80 17.00
CA ALA A 49 45.64 -5.63 17.66
C ALA A 49 46.66 -4.94 18.59
N MET A 50 47.48 -5.70 19.30
CA MET A 50 48.56 -5.17 20.14
C MET A 50 49.68 -4.55 19.31
N SER A 51 50.08 -5.18 18.21
CA SER A 51 51.08 -4.63 17.30
C SER A 51 50.61 -3.34 16.63
N ASP A 52 49.34 -3.28 16.22
CA ASP A 52 48.74 -2.10 15.60
C ASP A 52 48.63 -0.95 16.63
N ALA A 53 48.28 -1.27 17.88
CA ALA A 53 48.24 -0.30 18.98
C ALA A 53 49.61 0.32 19.28
N ASP A 54 50.69 -0.46 19.23
CA ASP A 54 52.08 0.00 19.44
C ASP A 54 52.59 0.85 18.28
N ALA A 55 52.22 0.50 17.06
CA ALA A 55 52.59 1.25 15.86
C ALA A 55 51.85 2.59 15.71
N TYR A 56 50.70 2.75 16.34
CA TYR A 56 49.87 3.95 16.24
C TYR A 56 50.51 5.16 16.92
N LYS A 57 50.66 6.26 16.18
CA LYS A 57 51.25 7.52 16.69
C LYS A 57 50.21 8.38 17.40
N GLY A 58 49.70 7.89 18.53
CA GLY A 58 48.70 8.56 19.36
C GLY A 58 48.29 7.69 20.55
N PRO A 59 47.26 8.08 21.33
CA PRO A 59 46.74 7.24 22.40
C PRO A 59 46.12 5.95 21.83
N SER A 60 46.37 4.81 22.48
CA SER A 60 45.82 3.50 22.09
C SER A 60 45.05 2.87 23.24
N ILE A 61 43.86 2.34 22.96
CA ILE A 61 42.97 1.69 23.93
C ILE A 61 42.65 0.28 23.42
N VAL A 62 43.14 -0.73 24.15
CA VAL A 62 42.80 -2.13 23.91
C VAL A 62 41.90 -2.63 25.03
N LEU A 63 40.70 -3.06 24.67
CA LEU A 63 39.71 -3.70 25.53
C LEU A 63 39.89 -5.21 25.44
N ALA A 64 40.31 -5.84 26.53
CA ALA A 64 40.54 -7.28 26.61
C ALA A 64 39.45 -7.96 27.41
N TYR A 65 38.88 -9.03 26.89
CA TYR A 65 37.93 -9.88 27.61
C TYR A 65 38.63 -11.09 28.22
N LEU A 66 38.49 -11.23 29.54
CA LEU A 66 39.07 -12.31 30.33
C LEU A 66 38.11 -12.68 31.48
N PRO A 67 37.04 -13.43 31.23
CA PRO A 67 36.02 -13.71 32.25
C PRO A 67 36.62 -14.45 33.45
N GLY A 68 36.35 -14.03 34.69
CA GLY A 68 36.83 -14.70 35.91
C GLY A 68 37.97 -14.00 36.66
N GLY A 69 38.67 -13.04 36.05
CA GLY A 69 39.66 -12.20 36.74
C GLY A 69 40.87 -12.94 37.35
N GLU A 70 41.61 -12.27 38.23
CA GLU A 70 42.83 -12.79 38.89
C GLU A 70 42.55 -13.75 40.07
N ASP A 71 41.30 -13.87 40.53
CA ASP A 71 40.91 -14.79 41.61
C ASP A 71 40.53 -16.17 41.05
N ASP A 72 41.54 -17.02 40.98
CA ASP A 72 41.51 -18.40 40.48
C ASP A 72 40.49 -19.30 41.22
N ASN A 73 39.43 -19.70 40.51
CA ASN A 73 38.70 -20.96 40.76
C ASN A 73 37.93 -21.51 39.54
N MET A 74 38.07 -20.90 38.35
CA MET A 74 37.47 -21.41 37.11
C MET A 74 38.45 -22.34 36.38
N ALA A 75 38.02 -23.56 36.06
CA ALA A 75 38.81 -24.48 35.25
C ALA A 75 39.09 -23.87 33.86
N ALA A 76 40.34 -23.95 33.38
CA ALA A 76 40.79 -23.35 32.12
C ALA A 76 39.91 -23.72 30.90
N LEU A 77 39.33 -24.92 30.90
CA LEU A 77 38.41 -25.36 29.85
C LEU A 77 37.09 -24.57 29.84
N GLU A 78 36.59 -24.18 31.01
CA GLU A 78 35.36 -23.40 31.14
C GLU A 78 35.58 -21.95 30.73
N LEU A 79 36.75 -21.39 31.07
CA LEU A 79 37.20 -20.08 30.62
C LEU A 79 37.25 -19.96 29.08
N LEU A 80 37.83 -20.96 28.42
CA LEU A 80 37.88 -21.07 26.95
C LEU A 80 36.47 -21.13 26.35
N LYS A 81 35.57 -21.97 26.90
CA LYS A 81 34.20 -22.14 26.41
C LYS A 81 33.39 -20.85 26.53
N GLN A 82 33.46 -20.16 27.67
CA GLN A 82 32.74 -18.92 27.88
C GLN A 82 33.23 -17.80 26.96
N THR A 83 34.55 -17.69 26.78
CA THR A 83 35.15 -16.70 25.87
C THR A 83 34.69 -16.92 24.43
N LYS A 84 34.76 -18.16 23.94
CA LYS A 84 34.33 -18.50 22.58
C LYS A 84 32.85 -18.23 22.35
N LYS A 85 32.01 -18.62 23.32
CA LYS A 85 30.56 -18.42 23.25
C LYS A 85 30.17 -16.94 23.21
N ALA A 86 30.84 -16.09 24.00
CA ALA A 86 30.58 -14.65 24.03
C ALA A 86 30.85 -13.96 22.66
N ILE A 87 31.83 -14.46 21.92
CA ILE A 87 32.15 -13.97 20.57
C ILE A 87 31.14 -14.51 19.54
N GLU A 88 30.79 -15.80 19.61
CA GLU A 88 29.85 -16.45 18.69
C GLU A 88 28.41 -15.93 18.79
N VAL A 89 28.01 -15.38 19.93
CA VAL A 89 26.67 -14.78 20.13
C VAL A 89 26.68 -13.25 20.01
N GLY A 90 27.86 -12.65 19.76
CA GLY A 90 28.02 -11.21 19.58
C GLY A 90 27.93 -10.37 20.85
N SER A 91 27.96 -10.98 22.04
CA SER A 91 27.99 -10.23 23.31
C SER A 91 29.34 -9.57 23.57
N TRP A 92 30.43 -10.08 22.97
CA TRP A 92 31.75 -9.45 22.95
C TRP A 92 32.34 -9.46 21.54
N PRO A 93 32.07 -8.44 20.71
CA PRO A 93 32.58 -8.38 19.35
C PRO A 93 34.09 -8.08 19.35
N LEU A 94 34.84 -8.84 18.55
CA LEU A 94 36.24 -8.54 18.22
C LEU A 94 36.28 -7.56 17.05
N TYR A 95 36.99 -6.45 17.22
CA TYR A 95 37.14 -5.41 16.21
C TYR A 95 38.42 -4.60 16.43
N ARG A 96 38.84 -3.86 15.40
CA ARG A 96 39.92 -2.87 15.43
C ARG A 96 39.45 -1.59 14.73
N TRP A 97 39.80 -0.45 15.29
CA TRP A 97 39.50 0.87 14.76
C TRP A 97 40.78 1.69 14.75
N ASP A 98 41.20 2.10 13.56
CA ASP A 98 42.39 2.90 13.34
C ASP A 98 42.04 4.12 12.46
N PRO A 99 41.93 5.32 13.05
CA PRO A 99 41.62 6.54 12.30
C PRO A 99 42.75 6.96 11.34
N SER A 100 43.95 6.38 11.46
CA SER A 100 45.06 6.63 10.52
C SER A 100 45.09 5.65 9.34
N ALA A 101 44.23 4.63 9.33
CA ALA A 101 44.20 3.61 8.28
C ALA A 101 43.77 4.18 6.91
N GLU A 102 42.89 5.19 6.90
CA GLU A 102 42.41 5.86 5.68
C GLU A 102 43.57 6.46 4.87
N GLN A 103 44.54 7.08 5.56
CA GLN A 103 45.74 7.65 4.93
C GLN A 103 46.65 6.58 4.29
N ARG A 104 46.46 5.32 4.66
CA ARG A 104 47.19 4.14 4.14
C ARG A 104 46.35 3.31 3.18
N GLY A 105 45.16 3.78 2.79
CA GLY A 105 44.24 3.07 1.89
C GLY A 105 43.64 1.80 2.48
N LYS A 106 43.49 1.72 3.80
CA LYS A 106 42.85 0.61 4.51
C LYS A 106 41.58 1.06 5.24
N ASP A 107 40.70 0.12 5.56
CA ASP A 107 39.46 0.40 6.27
C ASP A 107 39.75 0.93 7.68
N VAL A 108 39.06 2.02 8.05
CA VAL A 108 39.18 2.66 9.37
C VAL A 108 38.62 1.78 10.49
N PHE A 109 37.64 0.93 10.17
CA PHE A 109 37.05 -0.02 11.10
C PHE A 109 37.08 -1.44 10.50
N GLU A 110 37.75 -2.35 11.18
CA GLU A 110 37.79 -3.77 10.85
C GLU A 110 37.05 -4.57 11.93
N LEU A 111 35.89 -5.12 11.59
CA LEU A 111 35.25 -6.13 12.43
C LEU A 111 36.00 -7.45 12.23
N ASP A 112 36.40 -8.15 13.29
CA ASP A 112 37.13 -9.42 13.19
C ASP A 112 36.23 -10.64 13.49
N SER A 113 34.99 -10.42 13.94
CA SER A 113 34.03 -11.48 14.27
C SER A 113 33.32 -12.03 13.03
N GLU A 114 33.70 -13.23 12.59
CA GLU A 114 33.22 -13.84 11.32
C GLU A 114 31.70 -14.03 11.22
N LYS A 115 31.02 -14.41 12.30
CA LYS A 115 29.54 -14.59 12.28
C LYS A 115 28.80 -13.26 12.16
N ILE A 116 29.24 -12.22 12.89
CA ILE A 116 28.65 -10.88 12.79
C ILE A 116 28.91 -10.29 11.40
N LYS A 117 30.07 -10.55 10.78
CA LYS A 117 30.30 -10.21 9.35
C LYS A 117 29.30 -10.90 8.42
N ALA A 118 28.98 -12.17 8.64
CA ALA A 118 28.02 -12.90 7.82
C ALA A 118 26.59 -12.37 8.00
N ASP A 119 26.17 -12.09 9.24
CA ASP A 119 24.85 -11.51 9.53
C ASP A 119 24.74 -10.08 8.99
N MET A 120 25.81 -9.28 9.10
CA MET A 120 25.88 -7.93 8.58
C MET A 120 25.98 -7.90 7.06
N ARG A 121 26.67 -8.85 6.41
CA ARG A 121 26.61 -9.06 4.95
C ARG A 121 25.21 -9.44 4.51
N THR A 122 24.55 -10.38 5.18
CA THR A 122 23.16 -10.75 4.87
C THR A 122 22.21 -9.55 5.00
N PHE A 123 22.39 -8.73 6.03
CA PHE A 123 21.64 -7.49 6.24
C PHE A 123 21.96 -6.44 5.17
N LEU A 124 23.23 -6.24 4.85
CA LEU A 124 23.69 -5.29 3.84
C LEU A 124 23.31 -5.75 2.44
N ASP A 125 23.35 -7.02 2.09
CA ASP A 125 22.92 -7.55 0.80
C ASP A 125 21.40 -7.39 0.64
N ARG A 126 20.63 -7.61 1.73
CA ARG A 126 19.20 -7.32 1.76
C ARG A 126 18.92 -5.82 1.61
N GLN A 127 19.69 -4.96 2.27
CA GLN A 127 19.58 -3.51 2.11
C GLN A 127 20.07 -3.06 0.75
N ASN A 128 21.13 -3.63 0.18
CA ASN A 128 21.68 -3.25 -1.10
C ASN A 128 20.75 -3.67 -2.24
N HIS A 129 20.06 -4.81 -2.11
CA HIS A 129 18.98 -5.18 -3.02
C HIS A 129 17.79 -4.20 -2.93
N LEU A 130 17.43 -3.74 -1.72
CA LEU A 130 16.43 -2.68 -1.51
C LEU A 130 16.92 -1.30 -1.99
N THR A 131 18.20 -1.01 -1.87
CA THR A 131 18.86 0.25 -2.24
C THR A 131 19.04 0.33 -3.75
N GLU A 132 19.41 -0.75 -4.44
CA GLU A 132 19.44 -0.84 -5.91
C GLU A 132 18.03 -0.72 -6.52
N LEU A 133 17.01 -1.17 -5.80
CA LEU A 133 15.61 -0.90 -6.13
C LEU A 133 15.22 0.57 -5.87
N SER A 134 15.79 1.21 -4.85
CA SER A 134 15.56 2.63 -4.51
C SER A 134 16.35 3.61 -5.39
N ALA A 135 17.53 3.22 -5.89
CA ALA A 135 18.46 4.07 -6.64
C ALA A 135 17.99 4.40 -8.07
N ARG A 136 16.79 3.95 -8.45
CA ARG A 136 16.08 4.31 -9.70
C ARG A 136 15.30 5.64 -9.57
N LEU A 137 15.79 6.55 -8.73
CA LEU A 137 15.25 7.89 -8.59
C LEU A 137 15.43 8.65 -9.93
N PRO A 138 14.42 9.43 -10.38
CA PRO A 138 14.63 10.37 -11.48
C PRO A 138 15.72 11.37 -11.08
N SER A 139 16.59 11.74 -12.03
CA SER A 139 17.59 12.78 -11.82
C SER A 139 16.87 14.10 -11.51
N PHE A 140 16.90 14.52 -10.25
CA PHE A 140 16.53 15.88 -9.88
C PHE A 140 17.55 16.81 -10.52
N GLY A 141 17.10 17.81 -11.28
CA GLY A 141 18.00 18.81 -11.83
C GLY A 141 18.78 19.49 -10.70
N GLU A 142 20.09 19.64 -10.90
CA GLU A 142 20.99 20.45 -10.06
C GLU A 142 20.57 21.91 -10.10
N ALA A 143 19.50 22.25 -9.39
CA ALA A 143 19.07 23.62 -9.20
C ALA A 143 18.29 23.75 -7.91
N LEU A 144 18.84 23.22 -6.80
CA LEU A 144 18.50 23.62 -5.43
C LEU A 144 19.58 23.14 -4.43
N GLU A 145 20.85 23.11 -4.84
CA GLU A 145 21.97 22.97 -3.92
C GLU A 145 22.79 24.26 -3.91
N ALA A 146 22.25 25.28 -3.26
CA ALA A 146 23.05 26.43 -2.86
C ALA A 146 22.47 27.07 -1.60
N GLY A 147 23.19 26.93 -0.49
CA GLY A 147 23.21 27.94 0.57
C GLY A 147 22.72 27.49 1.94
N SER A 148 23.68 27.24 2.85
CA SER A 148 23.64 27.61 4.28
C SER A 148 22.30 27.48 5.05
N GLY A 149 21.54 26.41 4.79
CA GLY A 149 20.15 26.26 5.22
C GLY A 149 19.92 26.19 6.73
N ASN A 150 20.85 25.64 7.52
CA ASN A 150 20.57 25.39 8.94
C ASN A 150 20.45 26.66 9.79
N LYS A 151 21.16 27.75 9.45
CA LYS A 151 21.03 29.04 10.15
C LYS A 151 19.88 29.87 9.61
N LEU A 152 19.59 29.78 8.30
CA LEU A 152 18.56 30.57 7.64
C LEU A 152 17.15 30.00 7.89
N VAL A 153 17.01 28.67 7.98
CA VAL A 153 15.77 27.98 8.37
C VAL A 153 15.45 28.19 9.85
N ALA A 154 16.46 28.16 10.74
CA ALA A 154 16.26 28.52 12.15
C ALA A 154 15.86 30.00 12.32
N ALA A 155 16.49 30.89 11.55
CA ALA A 155 16.13 32.30 11.51
C ALA A 155 14.75 32.56 10.89
N GLN A 156 14.36 31.82 9.83
CA GLN A 156 13.04 31.90 9.21
C GLN A 156 11.95 31.30 10.11
N LYS A 157 12.20 30.19 10.81
CA LYS A 157 11.29 29.65 11.83
C LYS A 157 11.12 30.63 12.99
N LYS A 158 12.19 31.29 13.43
CA LYS A 158 12.14 32.33 14.47
C LYS A 158 11.42 33.59 13.98
N LYS A 159 11.62 34.00 12.72
CA LYS A 159 10.96 35.16 12.10
C LYS A 159 9.51 34.88 11.76
N ALA A 160 9.17 33.64 11.40
CA ALA A 160 7.80 33.16 11.23
C ALA A 160 7.09 33.02 12.58
N ARG A 161 7.78 32.58 13.64
CA ARG A 161 7.29 32.60 15.03
C ARG A 161 7.02 34.03 15.48
N GLN A 162 7.96 34.96 15.26
CA GLN A 162 7.79 36.38 15.58
C GLN A 162 6.73 37.09 14.70
N ALA A 163 6.60 36.72 13.42
CA ALA A 163 5.57 37.24 12.53
C ALA A 163 4.19 36.66 12.87
N PHE A 164 4.12 35.40 13.28
CA PHE A 164 2.92 34.76 13.81
C PHE A 164 2.52 35.36 15.16
N ASP A 165 3.47 35.62 16.07
CA ASP A 165 3.23 36.30 17.34
C ASP A 165 2.80 37.77 17.12
N ALA A 166 3.36 38.44 16.10
CA ALA A 166 2.96 39.80 15.70
C ALA A 166 1.60 39.85 14.99
N LEU A 167 1.22 38.81 14.22
CA LEU A 167 -0.12 38.64 13.64
C LEU A 167 -1.15 38.17 14.69
N SER A 168 -0.71 37.47 15.74
CA SER A 168 -1.54 36.96 16.84
C SER A 168 -1.72 37.98 17.98
N GLY A 169 -1.13 39.17 17.86
CA GLY A 169 -1.30 40.29 18.80
C GLY A 169 -2.74 40.84 18.92
N ALA A 170 -3.73 40.15 18.34
CA ALA A 170 -5.15 40.47 18.42
C ALA A 170 -6.03 39.29 18.86
N LEU A 171 -5.49 38.23 19.48
CA LEU A 171 -6.28 37.13 20.03
C LEU A 171 -6.42 37.29 21.55
N GLU A 172 -7.44 38.03 21.99
CA GLU A 172 -7.91 38.01 23.38
C GLU A 172 -8.59 36.65 23.64
N GLY A 173 -7.88 35.72 24.28
CA GLY A 173 -8.35 34.35 24.46
C GLY A 173 -7.46 33.47 25.34
N PRO A 174 -7.99 32.42 26.00
CA PRO A 174 -7.16 31.47 26.72
C PRO A 174 -6.19 30.76 25.76
N PRO A 175 -4.89 30.62 26.09
CA PRO A 175 -3.92 29.95 25.22
C PRO A 175 -4.17 28.44 25.22
N LEU A 176 -4.11 27.81 24.04
CA LEU A 176 -4.30 26.37 23.86
C LEU A 176 -3.31 25.78 22.85
N LEU A 177 -2.53 24.81 23.30
CA LEU A 177 -1.71 23.97 22.42
C LEU A 177 -2.47 22.68 22.09
N VAL A 178 -2.60 22.36 20.81
CA VAL A 178 -3.15 21.08 20.33
C VAL A 178 -2.02 20.24 19.76
N LEU A 179 -1.72 19.12 20.39
CA LEU A 179 -0.72 18.16 19.94
C LEU A 179 -1.40 16.96 19.28
N TYR A 180 -0.83 16.42 18.21
CA TYR A 180 -1.36 15.21 17.57
C TYR A 180 -0.30 14.16 17.21
N ALA A 181 -0.68 12.87 17.27
CA ALA A 181 0.05 11.75 16.69
C ALA A 181 -0.91 10.88 15.85
N SER A 182 -0.55 10.55 14.61
CA SER A 182 -1.41 9.87 13.64
C SER A 182 -0.63 9.23 12.48
N ASP A 183 -0.80 7.92 12.25
CA ASP A 183 -0.21 7.23 11.08
C ASP A 183 -1.12 7.34 9.84
N GLY A 184 -2.44 7.23 10.05
CA GLY A 184 -3.44 7.26 8.98
C GLY A 184 -4.02 8.66 8.68
N GLY A 185 -3.47 9.72 9.27
CA GLY A 185 -3.95 11.11 9.17
C GLY A 185 -5.33 11.43 9.79
N ASN A 186 -6.15 10.44 10.18
CA ASN A 186 -7.49 10.70 10.72
C ASN A 186 -7.46 11.48 12.05
N CYS A 187 -6.55 11.11 12.96
CA CYS A 187 -6.41 11.77 14.26
C CYS A 187 -5.86 13.20 14.10
N GLU A 188 -4.91 13.38 13.17
CA GLU A 188 -4.41 14.69 12.78
C GLU A 188 -5.54 15.60 12.24
N LYS A 189 -6.39 15.08 11.35
CA LYS A 189 -7.54 15.83 10.82
C LYS A 189 -8.49 16.28 11.93
N LEU A 190 -8.78 15.40 12.90
CA LEU A 190 -9.64 15.71 14.03
C LEU A 190 -9.02 16.80 14.95
N ALA A 191 -7.72 16.68 15.26
CA ALA A 191 -6.98 17.65 16.06
C ALA A 191 -6.95 19.05 15.40
N LYS A 192 -6.68 19.10 14.09
CA LYS A 192 -6.71 20.35 13.31
C LYS A 192 -8.12 20.97 13.25
N LYS A 193 -9.17 20.14 13.16
CA LYS A 193 -10.57 20.59 13.25
C LYS A 193 -10.85 21.21 14.62
N PHE A 194 -10.47 20.54 15.71
CA PHE A 194 -10.63 21.05 17.07
C PHE A 194 -9.93 22.40 17.27
N ALA A 195 -8.66 22.52 16.86
CA ALA A 195 -7.90 23.76 16.97
C ALA A 195 -8.51 24.94 16.18
N THR A 196 -9.08 24.66 15.00
CA THR A 196 -9.79 25.67 14.21
C THR A 196 -11.09 26.11 14.90
N ARG A 197 -11.81 25.18 15.52
CA ARG A 197 -13.01 25.47 16.32
C ARG A 197 -12.72 26.23 17.61
N ALA A 198 -11.55 25.99 18.20
CA ALA A 198 -11.08 26.76 19.35
C ALA A 198 -10.81 28.21 18.93
N ARG A 199 -10.09 28.44 17.82
CA ARG A 199 -9.82 29.81 17.30
C ARG A 199 -11.08 30.60 17.00
N THR A 200 -12.08 29.98 16.37
CA THR A 200 -13.37 30.62 16.09
C THR A 200 -14.17 30.97 17.34
N ARG A 201 -13.88 30.32 18.47
CA ARG A 201 -14.47 30.61 19.80
C ARG A 201 -13.64 31.59 20.63
N GLY A 202 -12.67 32.27 20.00
CA GLY A 202 -11.79 33.21 20.68
C GLY A 202 -10.71 32.55 21.55
N VAL A 203 -10.35 31.28 21.31
CA VAL A 203 -9.22 30.62 21.98
C VAL A 203 -7.95 30.85 21.15
N ALA A 204 -6.84 31.24 21.78
CA ALA A 204 -5.55 31.38 21.11
C ALA A 204 -4.91 29.99 20.88
N ALA A 205 -5.44 29.24 19.91
CA ALA A 205 -5.06 27.85 19.67
C ALA A 205 -4.01 27.68 18.55
N ARG A 206 -3.01 26.83 18.80
CA ARG A 206 -1.98 26.41 17.83
C ARG A 206 -1.84 24.89 17.78
N THR A 207 -1.38 24.32 16.65
CA THR A 207 -1.33 22.87 16.45
C THR A 207 0.06 22.40 16.02
N LEU A 208 0.55 21.29 16.60
CA LEU A 208 1.83 20.66 16.26
C LEU A 208 1.72 19.14 16.34
N ALA A 209 2.57 18.41 15.60
CA ALA A 209 2.73 16.98 15.88
C ALA A 209 3.45 16.78 17.22
N PHE A 210 3.28 15.62 17.84
CA PHE A 210 3.94 15.29 19.11
C PHE A 210 5.47 15.44 19.01
N ASP A 211 6.08 14.87 17.99
CA ASP A 211 7.55 14.92 17.81
C ASP A 211 8.07 16.31 17.41
N ASP A 212 7.19 17.23 16.97
CA ASP A 212 7.56 18.61 16.66
C ASP A 212 7.56 19.53 17.91
N MET A 213 7.19 19.00 19.09
CA MET A 213 7.15 19.71 20.36
C MET A 213 8.36 19.34 21.23
N PRO A 214 9.29 20.29 21.48
CA PRO A 214 10.36 20.10 22.44
C PRO A 214 9.79 19.82 23.84
N LEU A 215 10.19 18.72 24.48
CA LEU A 215 9.67 18.32 25.80
C LEU A 215 9.97 19.34 26.92
N GLU A 216 11.04 20.13 26.75
CA GLU A 216 11.43 21.20 27.67
C GLU A 216 10.52 22.43 27.59
N ASP A 217 9.84 22.64 26.45
CA ASP A 217 8.93 23.76 26.24
C ASP A 217 7.50 23.44 26.76
N LEU A 218 7.15 22.15 26.86
CA LEU A 218 5.80 21.72 27.22
C LEU A 218 5.33 22.20 28.62
N PRO A 219 6.19 22.24 29.67
CA PRO A 219 5.83 22.83 30.97
C PRO A 219 5.56 24.34 30.96
N LEU A 220 5.93 25.05 29.88
CA LEU A 220 5.69 26.49 29.74
C LEU A 220 4.26 26.80 29.23
N GLU A 221 3.56 25.78 28.74
CA GLU A 221 2.21 25.93 28.22
C GLU A 221 1.16 25.98 29.34
N THR A 222 0.03 26.63 29.09
CA THR A 222 -1.06 26.72 30.08
C THR A 222 -2.11 25.63 29.89
N ASN A 223 -2.60 25.44 28.66
CA ASN A 223 -3.58 24.40 28.32
C ASN A 223 -3.07 23.59 27.14
N VAL A 224 -3.09 22.26 27.25
CA VAL A 224 -2.63 21.34 26.20
C VAL A 224 -3.67 20.24 25.95
N ALA A 225 -4.15 20.14 24.71
CA ALA A 225 -5.01 19.05 24.26
C ALA A 225 -4.19 18.06 23.40
N PHE A 226 -4.12 16.82 23.84
CA PHE A 226 -3.39 15.75 23.15
C PHE A 226 -4.36 14.89 22.34
N PHE A 227 -4.05 14.65 21.08
CA PHE A 227 -4.77 13.74 20.19
C PHE A 227 -3.83 12.62 19.77
N THR A 228 -4.19 11.36 19.97
CA THR A 228 -3.33 10.26 19.50
C THR A 228 -4.15 9.07 19.00
N SER A 229 -3.76 8.53 17.85
CA SER A 229 -4.24 7.22 17.43
C SER A 229 -3.36 6.11 18.01
N VAL A 230 -3.79 4.86 17.91
CA VAL A 230 -2.96 3.71 18.31
C VAL A 230 -2.32 3.06 17.09
N ALA A 231 -1.02 2.74 17.18
CA ALA A 231 -0.28 1.98 16.17
C ALA A 231 0.05 0.57 16.68
N GLY A 232 -0.03 -0.44 15.82
CA GLY A 232 0.36 -1.81 16.15
C GLY A 232 -0.21 -2.27 17.51
N GLN A 233 0.64 -2.84 18.36
CA GLN A 233 0.31 -3.36 19.70
C GLN A 233 0.25 -2.25 20.76
N GLY A 234 -0.51 -1.19 20.49
CA GLY A 234 -0.68 -0.11 21.46
C GLY A 234 0.45 0.92 21.50
N GLU A 235 1.29 0.95 20.47
CA GLU A 235 2.38 1.92 20.31
C GLU A 235 1.84 3.30 19.93
N PHE A 236 2.69 4.31 20.10
CA PHE A 236 2.43 5.64 19.55
C PHE A 236 2.65 5.63 18.03
N PRO A 237 1.83 6.40 17.30
CA PRO A 237 2.04 6.66 15.87
C PRO A 237 3.42 7.23 15.61
N GLN A 238 3.89 7.08 14.38
CA GLN A 238 5.26 7.37 13.98
C GLN A 238 5.70 8.81 14.32
N ASN A 239 4.80 9.78 14.21
CA ASN A 239 5.03 11.19 14.54
C ASN A 239 4.77 11.57 16.02
N GLY A 240 4.68 10.58 16.91
CA GLY A 240 4.69 10.77 18.36
C GLY A 240 5.58 9.78 19.11
N ARG A 241 6.41 8.99 18.39
CA ARG A 241 7.26 7.96 19.00
C ARG A 241 8.42 8.57 19.76
N GLU A 242 9.03 9.64 19.25
CA GLU A 242 10.18 10.28 19.90
C GLU A 242 9.74 11.04 21.16
N PHE A 243 8.63 11.76 21.06
CA PHE A 243 7.95 12.40 22.18
C PHE A 243 7.69 11.37 23.29
N TRP A 244 7.05 10.24 22.95
CA TRP A 244 6.73 9.21 23.93
C TRP A 244 7.98 8.58 24.56
N LYS A 245 9.01 8.28 23.76
CA LYS A 245 10.31 7.81 24.28
C LYS A 245 10.93 8.81 25.26
N GLY A 246 10.84 10.11 24.97
CA GLY A 246 11.35 11.15 25.86
C GLY A 246 10.55 11.27 27.16
N VAL A 247 9.21 11.15 27.11
CA VAL A 247 8.35 11.07 28.29
C VAL A 247 8.72 9.86 29.15
N GLN A 248 8.89 8.67 28.54
CA GLN A 248 9.31 7.45 29.25
C GLN A 248 10.71 7.55 29.85
N ALA A 249 11.60 8.29 29.20
CA ALA A 249 12.95 8.56 29.70
C ALA A 249 13.00 9.63 30.80
N GLY A 250 11.85 10.13 31.28
CA GLY A 250 11.77 11.15 32.32
C GLY A 250 12.27 12.52 31.90
N LYS A 251 12.31 12.80 30.58
CA LYS A 251 12.75 14.11 30.05
C LYS A 251 11.67 15.18 30.11
N LEU A 252 10.43 14.80 30.40
CA LEU A 252 9.34 15.75 30.60
C LEU A 252 9.39 16.30 32.02
N GLY A 253 9.48 17.63 32.16
CA GLY A 253 9.57 18.32 33.45
C GLY A 253 8.29 18.29 34.27
N ASP A 254 8.25 19.07 35.35
CA ASP A 254 7.06 19.20 36.21
C ASP A 254 5.88 19.82 35.44
N MET A 255 4.76 19.11 35.39
CA MET A 255 3.55 19.53 34.68
C MET A 255 2.49 20.12 35.62
N SER A 256 2.80 20.36 36.89
CA SER A 256 1.86 20.86 37.93
C SER A 256 1.11 22.16 37.58
N LYS A 257 1.66 22.96 36.66
CA LYS A 257 1.09 24.23 36.19
C LYS A 257 0.34 24.13 34.87
N VAL A 258 0.40 22.98 34.20
CA VAL A 258 -0.18 22.77 32.87
C VAL A 258 -1.51 22.03 33.00
N ASN A 259 -2.56 22.56 32.39
CA ASN A 259 -3.83 21.86 32.25
C ASN A 259 -3.80 20.98 31.00
N THR A 260 -4.21 19.72 31.10
CA THR A 260 -4.12 18.75 30.01
C THR A 260 -5.41 17.96 29.83
N SER A 261 -5.71 17.58 28.59
CA SER A 261 -6.66 16.51 28.31
C SER A 261 -6.19 15.69 27.12
N VAL A 262 -6.56 14.41 27.09
CA VAL A 262 -6.15 13.47 26.04
C VAL A 262 -7.38 12.91 25.35
N PHE A 263 -7.39 12.93 24.02
CA PHE A 263 -8.36 12.25 23.19
C PHE A 263 -7.68 11.16 22.36
N GLY A 264 -8.17 9.94 22.52
CA GLY A 264 -7.66 8.77 21.84
C GLY A 264 -8.56 8.34 20.70
N MET A 265 -7.96 7.93 19.60
CA MET A 265 -8.63 7.15 18.56
C MET A 265 -8.07 5.73 18.57
N GLY A 266 -8.92 4.78 18.91
CA GLY A 266 -8.57 3.38 18.98
C GLY A 266 -9.71 2.53 18.48
N ASP A 267 -9.43 1.25 18.34
CA ASP A 267 -10.40 0.28 17.84
C ASP A 267 -10.49 -0.84 18.88
N SER A 268 -11.66 -0.99 19.49
CA SER A 268 -11.91 -1.97 20.56
C SER A 268 -11.82 -3.41 20.07
N HIS A 269 -11.91 -3.63 18.76
CA HIS A 269 -11.88 -4.94 18.11
C HIS A 269 -10.64 -5.12 17.22
N TYR A 270 -9.69 -4.18 17.22
CA TYR A 270 -8.46 -4.27 16.43
C TYR A 270 -7.64 -5.52 16.76
N TRP A 271 -7.76 -5.94 18.01
CA TRP A 271 -7.18 -7.17 18.50
C TRP A 271 -8.29 -8.17 18.85
N PRO A 272 -8.22 -9.38 18.29
CA PRO A 272 -9.28 -10.38 18.36
C PRO A 272 -9.31 -11.14 19.69
N ARG A 273 -8.19 -11.17 20.42
CA ARG A 273 -8.06 -11.91 21.67
C ARG A 273 -8.60 -11.07 22.83
N LYS A 274 -9.29 -11.72 23.78
CA LYS A 274 -9.85 -11.03 24.95
C LYS A 274 -8.73 -10.43 25.82
N GLU A 275 -7.59 -11.10 25.90
CA GLU A 275 -6.39 -10.64 26.58
C GLU A 275 -5.80 -9.37 25.96
N ASP A 276 -5.99 -9.15 24.66
CA ASP A 276 -5.45 -8.01 23.90
C ASP A 276 -6.34 -6.76 23.96
N ALA A 277 -7.51 -6.84 24.59
CA ALA A 277 -8.42 -5.71 24.76
C ALA A 277 -7.77 -4.50 25.47
N HIS A 278 -6.69 -4.74 26.22
CA HIS A 278 -5.90 -3.69 26.87
C HIS A 278 -5.19 -2.75 25.88
N TYR A 279 -4.99 -3.18 24.61
CA TYR A 279 -4.41 -2.34 23.56
C TYR A 279 -5.38 -1.28 23.02
N TYR A 280 -6.68 -1.42 23.26
CA TYR A 280 -7.69 -0.42 22.87
C TYR A 280 -7.36 0.96 23.46
N ASN A 281 -7.13 1.94 22.59
CA ASN A 281 -6.71 3.30 22.99
C ASN A 281 -5.46 3.34 23.89
N LYS A 282 -4.58 2.32 23.82
CA LYS A 282 -3.46 2.19 24.77
C LYS A 282 -2.51 3.39 24.76
N ALA A 283 -2.11 3.90 23.59
CA ALA A 283 -1.27 5.10 23.52
C ALA A 283 -1.91 6.31 24.25
N CYS A 284 -3.21 6.51 24.08
CA CYS A 284 -3.97 7.55 24.76
C CYS A 284 -4.00 7.33 26.29
N LYS A 285 -4.34 6.11 26.73
CA LYS A 285 -4.39 5.73 28.15
C LYS A 285 -3.02 5.85 28.83
N ASP A 286 -1.96 5.41 28.16
CA ASP A 286 -0.59 5.46 28.65
C ASP A 286 -0.12 6.93 28.80
N LEU A 287 -0.41 7.77 27.80
CA LEU A 287 -0.10 9.20 27.88
C LEU A 287 -0.82 9.87 29.05
N HIS A 288 -2.12 9.64 29.17
CA HIS A 288 -2.93 10.21 30.24
C HIS A 288 -2.39 9.79 31.62
N LYS A 289 -2.01 8.52 31.79
CA LYS A 289 -1.36 8.03 33.02
C LYS A 289 -0.02 8.72 33.29
N ALA A 290 0.81 8.90 32.27
CA ALA A 290 2.12 9.54 32.40
C ALA A 290 1.98 11.03 32.80
N LEU A 291 1.02 11.75 32.19
CA LEU A 291 0.74 13.15 32.53
C LEU A 291 0.23 13.29 33.97
N ALA A 292 -0.66 12.39 34.41
CA ALA A 292 -1.14 12.37 35.79
C ALA A 292 -0.01 12.11 36.80
N ALA A 293 0.93 11.21 36.48
CA ALA A 293 2.11 10.94 37.32
C ALA A 293 3.05 12.14 37.44
N LEU A 294 3.00 13.09 36.50
CA LEU A 294 3.75 14.34 36.50
C LEU A 294 2.96 15.53 37.08
N ASN A 295 1.87 15.25 37.81
CA ASN A 295 0.98 16.22 38.43
C ASN A 295 0.27 17.19 37.47
N ALA A 296 0.15 16.85 36.17
CA ALA A 296 -0.63 17.65 35.23
C ALA A 296 -2.08 17.78 35.71
N LYS A 297 -2.66 18.98 35.59
CA LYS A 297 -4.06 19.21 35.98
C LYS A 297 -4.98 18.72 34.86
N GLU A 298 -5.90 17.81 35.16
CA GLU A 298 -6.86 17.36 34.16
C GLU A 298 -7.87 18.48 33.84
N LEU A 299 -7.93 18.88 32.58
CA LEU A 299 -8.87 19.90 32.10
C LEU A 299 -10.28 19.31 31.92
N VAL A 300 -10.34 18.17 31.23
CA VAL A 300 -11.54 17.32 31.09
C VAL A 300 -11.12 15.85 31.04
N PRO A 301 -12.01 14.91 31.43
CA PRO A 301 -11.74 13.50 31.37
C PRO A 301 -11.27 13.03 29.99
N ILE A 302 -10.41 12.01 29.98
CA ILE A 302 -9.93 11.36 28.76
C ILE A 302 -11.07 10.95 27.81
N GLY A 303 -10.97 11.31 26.54
CA GLY A 303 -11.89 10.85 25.50
C GLY A 303 -11.38 9.60 24.81
N LEU A 304 -12.20 8.55 24.72
CA LEU A 304 -11.83 7.28 24.09
C LEU A 304 -12.73 7.00 22.89
N GLY A 305 -12.32 7.47 21.71
CA GLY A 305 -13.00 7.17 20.46
C GLY A 305 -12.82 5.71 20.05
N ASP A 306 -13.92 5.08 19.65
CA ASP A 306 -13.95 3.70 19.17
C ASP A 306 -14.32 3.65 17.69
N ASP A 307 -13.45 3.14 16.84
CA ASP A 307 -13.71 2.96 15.40
C ASP A 307 -14.84 1.94 15.11
N GLN A 308 -15.25 1.15 16.11
CA GLN A 308 -16.31 0.15 16.02
C GLN A 308 -17.72 0.69 16.24
N ASP A 309 -17.83 1.90 16.79
CA ASP A 309 -19.10 2.57 16.94
C ASP A 309 -19.72 2.90 15.56
N PRO A 310 -21.05 2.89 15.39
CA PRO A 310 -21.69 3.28 14.13
C PRO A 310 -21.27 4.65 13.59
N ASP A 311 -21.00 5.60 14.49
CA ASP A 311 -20.47 6.95 14.20
C ASP A 311 -18.94 7.02 14.39
N GLY A 312 -18.31 5.89 14.75
CA GLY A 312 -16.90 5.74 15.03
C GLY A 312 -16.41 6.62 16.19
N PRO A 313 -15.21 7.24 16.08
CA PRO A 313 -14.65 8.06 17.16
C PRO A 313 -15.49 9.30 17.47
N GLN A 314 -16.45 9.66 16.61
CA GLN A 314 -17.32 10.82 16.82
C GLN A 314 -18.22 10.66 18.04
N THR A 315 -18.59 9.44 18.44
CA THR A 315 -19.45 9.23 19.60
C THR A 315 -18.79 9.73 20.88
N ALA A 316 -17.51 9.40 21.10
CA ALA A 316 -16.75 9.94 22.22
C ALA A 316 -16.40 11.43 22.03
N TYR A 317 -16.07 11.83 20.79
CA TYR A 317 -15.68 13.21 20.50
C TYR A 317 -16.81 14.22 20.74
N LYS A 318 -18.05 13.89 20.36
CA LYS A 318 -19.26 14.70 20.59
C LYS A 318 -19.54 14.94 22.07
N VAL A 319 -19.00 14.12 22.96
CA VAL A 319 -19.07 14.32 24.42
C VAL A 319 -17.87 15.10 24.94
N TRP A 320 -16.67 14.75 24.48
CA TRP A 320 -15.41 15.33 24.95
C TRP A 320 -15.25 16.81 24.54
N GLU A 321 -15.63 17.16 23.30
CA GLU A 321 -15.42 18.50 22.76
C GLU A 321 -16.27 19.59 23.45
N PRO A 322 -17.58 19.43 23.69
CA PRO A 322 -18.35 20.39 24.49
C PRO A 322 -17.80 20.58 25.91
N ALA A 323 -17.29 19.51 26.53
CA ALA A 323 -16.65 19.60 27.85
C ALA A 323 -15.39 20.48 27.79
N MET A 324 -14.57 20.34 26.73
CA MET A 324 -13.40 21.21 26.51
C MET A 324 -13.78 22.68 26.40
N TRP A 325 -14.85 23.01 25.67
CA TRP A 325 -15.32 24.40 25.55
C TRP A 325 -15.73 25.00 26.89
N LYS A 326 -16.44 24.23 27.71
CA LYS A 326 -16.81 24.64 29.06
C LYS A 326 -15.59 24.85 29.95
N ALA A 327 -14.61 23.95 29.90
CA ALA A 327 -13.40 24.06 30.71
C ALA A 327 -12.49 25.24 30.28
N LEU A 328 -12.53 25.62 29.01
CA LEU A 328 -11.83 26.80 28.47
C LEU A 328 -12.65 28.10 28.65
N GLY A 329 -13.86 28.05 29.19
CA GLY A 329 -14.71 29.23 29.41
C GLY A 329 -15.27 29.87 28.13
N VAL A 330 -15.44 29.07 27.07
CA VAL A 330 -15.92 29.51 25.75
C VAL A 330 -17.19 28.78 25.30
N ASP A 331 -17.95 28.21 26.25
CA ASP A 331 -19.20 27.48 26.01
C ASP A 331 -20.40 28.39 25.70
N SER A 332 -20.37 29.66 26.11
CA SER A 332 -21.40 30.66 25.82
C SER A 332 -21.33 31.26 24.42
N PHE A 333 -20.36 30.85 23.59
CA PHE A 333 -20.22 31.33 22.22
C PHE A 333 -21.16 30.55 21.29
N GLU A 334 -22.34 31.12 21.01
CA GLU A 334 -23.16 30.71 19.86
C GLU A 334 -22.49 31.23 18.58
N SER A 335 -21.93 30.30 17.81
CA SER A 335 -21.41 30.56 16.47
C SER A 335 -22.53 31.14 15.59
N THR A 336 -22.50 32.45 15.30
CA THR A 336 -23.38 33.06 14.29
C THR A 336 -23.02 32.64 12.87
N GLU A 337 -21.85 32.02 12.68
CA GLU A 337 -21.49 31.36 11.44
C GLU A 337 -22.03 29.93 11.43
N PRO A 338 -22.80 29.51 10.40
CA PRO A 338 -23.21 28.13 10.28
C PRO A 338 -21.97 27.23 10.28
N GLU A 339 -22.05 26.13 11.03
CA GLU A 339 -20.97 25.14 11.10
C GLU A 339 -20.57 24.75 9.67
N LEU A 340 -19.34 25.09 9.26
CA LEU A 340 -18.86 24.69 7.94
C LEU A 340 -18.81 23.17 7.90
N GLU A 341 -19.76 22.58 7.19
CA GLU A 341 -19.79 21.14 6.97
C GLU A 341 -18.44 20.69 6.40
N PRO A 342 -17.89 19.55 6.85
CA PRO A 342 -16.64 19.05 6.32
C PRO A 342 -16.74 18.91 4.80
N ILE A 343 -15.78 19.46 4.07
CA ILE A 343 -15.73 19.38 2.61
C ILE A 343 -15.58 17.91 2.21
N THR A 344 -16.66 17.33 1.69
CA THR A 344 -16.68 15.94 1.24
C THR A 344 -16.20 15.83 -0.20
N ASN A 345 -15.95 14.60 -0.66
CA ASN A 345 -15.73 14.34 -2.09
C ASN A 345 -16.92 14.79 -2.96
N GLU A 346 -18.15 14.81 -2.43
CA GLU A 346 -19.31 15.32 -3.16
C GLU A 346 -19.22 16.85 -3.30
N HIS A 347 -18.87 17.56 -2.23
CA HIS A 347 -18.65 19.02 -2.26
C HIS A 347 -17.57 19.40 -3.28
N ILE A 348 -16.44 18.67 -3.30
CA ILE A 348 -15.35 18.90 -4.27
C ILE A 348 -15.84 18.71 -5.71
N LYS A 349 -16.61 17.65 -5.99
CA LYS A 349 -17.14 17.40 -7.34
C LYS A 349 -18.07 18.52 -7.80
N ILE A 350 -19.02 18.93 -6.96
CA ILE A 350 -19.99 19.98 -7.29
C ILE A 350 -19.28 21.32 -7.56
N ALA A 351 -18.33 21.68 -6.70
CA ALA A 351 -17.57 22.93 -6.82
C ALA A 351 -16.57 22.93 -7.99
N SER A 352 -16.24 21.77 -8.56
CA SER A 352 -15.19 21.64 -9.56
C SER A 352 -15.53 22.12 -10.96
N ASN A 353 -16.78 22.47 -11.25
CA ASN A 353 -17.24 22.75 -12.62
C ASN A 353 -16.87 21.61 -13.60
N TYR A 354 -17.42 20.42 -13.33
CA TYR A 354 -17.18 19.19 -14.10
C TYR A 354 -15.70 18.82 -14.18
N LEU A 355 -15.08 18.74 -13.00
CA LEU A 355 -13.74 18.22 -12.74
C LEU A 355 -12.59 19.18 -13.08
N ARG A 356 -12.85 20.43 -13.43
CA ARG A 356 -11.79 21.43 -13.66
C ARG A 356 -11.07 21.81 -12.36
N GLY A 357 -11.85 22.19 -11.34
CA GLY A 357 -11.34 22.69 -10.07
C GLY A 357 -10.31 23.80 -10.25
N THR A 358 -9.23 23.73 -9.49
CA THR A 358 -8.07 24.63 -9.57
C THR A 358 -6.84 23.90 -10.12
N ILE A 359 -7.04 22.78 -10.84
CA ILE A 359 -5.94 21.91 -11.30
C ILE A 359 -4.92 22.70 -12.14
N ALA A 360 -5.39 23.54 -13.07
CA ALA A 360 -4.51 24.33 -13.93
C ALA A 360 -3.62 25.29 -13.12
N GLU A 361 -4.18 25.91 -12.07
CA GLU A 361 -3.44 26.79 -11.15
C GLU A 361 -2.44 25.98 -10.32
N GLY A 362 -2.85 24.83 -9.77
CA GLY A 362 -1.97 23.96 -8.98
C GLY A 362 -0.82 23.35 -9.77
N LEU A 363 -0.99 23.13 -11.08
CA LEU A 363 0.09 22.74 -11.99
C LEU A 363 1.08 23.88 -12.27
N ALA A 364 0.61 25.13 -12.28
CA ALA A 364 1.44 26.30 -12.51
C ALA A 364 2.22 26.73 -11.24
N ASP A 365 1.71 26.42 -10.05
CA ASP A 365 2.39 26.69 -8.78
C ASP A 365 3.68 25.87 -8.66
N GLN A 366 4.83 26.54 -8.58
CA GLN A 366 6.14 25.88 -8.42
C GLN A 366 6.63 25.86 -6.97
N SER A 367 5.86 26.35 -6.00
CA SER A 367 6.27 26.43 -4.60
C SER A 367 6.31 25.08 -3.87
N THR A 368 5.66 24.05 -4.43
CA THR A 368 5.61 22.68 -3.89
C THR A 368 5.53 21.65 -5.03
N GLY A 369 6.04 20.44 -4.80
CA GLY A 369 5.83 19.28 -5.67
C GLY A 369 4.40 18.72 -5.67
N ALA A 370 3.55 19.14 -4.73
CA ALA A 370 2.17 18.67 -4.56
C ALA A 370 1.13 19.48 -5.36
N LEU A 371 -0.09 18.92 -5.44
CA LEU A 371 -1.34 19.61 -5.71
C LEU A 371 -2.13 19.79 -4.40
N SER A 372 -3.11 20.71 -4.42
CA SER A 372 -4.06 20.88 -3.31
C SER A 372 -4.82 19.58 -3.01
N GLU A 373 -5.34 19.40 -1.79
CA GLU A 373 -6.11 18.18 -1.45
C GLU A 373 -7.32 17.99 -2.38
N ALA A 374 -8.01 19.08 -2.72
CA ALA A 374 -9.15 19.06 -3.63
C ALA A 374 -8.75 18.66 -5.05
N ASP A 375 -7.69 19.26 -5.60
CA ASP A 375 -7.18 18.90 -6.93
C ASP A 375 -6.60 17.48 -6.95
N GLY A 376 -5.99 17.03 -5.86
CA GLY A 376 -5.58 15.64 -5.65
C GLY A 376 -6.76 14.65 -5.69
N GLN A 377 -7.99 15.08 -5.34
CA GLN A 377 -9.19 14.26 -5.56
C GLN A 377 -9.70 14.34 -7.01
N LEU A 378 -9.67 15.53 -7.63
CA LEU A 378 -10.19 15.74 -8.99
C LEU A 378 -9.30 15.14 -10.08
N THR A 379 -7.98 15.21 -9.92
CA THR A 379 -7.00 14.58 -10.82
C THR A 379 -7.18 13.05 -10.91
N LYS A 380 -7.80 12.41 -9.91
CA LYS A 380 -8.21 11.00 -10.00
C LYS A 380 -9.20 10.76 -11.14
N PHE A 381 -10.05 11.71 -11.50
CA PHE A 381 -10.96 11.52 -12.64
C PHE A 381 -10.22 11.61 -13.99
N HIS A 382 -9.05 12.23 -13.99
CA HIS A 382 -8.11 12.35 -15.10
C HIS A 382 -7.05 11.24 -15.09
N GLY A 383 -7.27 10.15 -14.34
CA GLY A 383 -6.35 9.01 -14.31
C GLY A 383 -5.13 9.16 -13.41
N ILE A 384 -5.03 10.23 -12.63
CA ILE A 384 -3.82 10.61 -11.90
C ILE A 384 -3.99 10.42 -10.38
N TYR A 385 -2.97 9.91 -9.71
CA TYR A 385 -2.87 9.94 -8.24
C TYR A 385 -1.59 10.65 -7.84
N GLN A 386 -1.71 11.67 -7.00
CA GLN A 386 -0.56 12.14 -6.23
C GLN A 386 -0.11 11.04 -5.26
N GLN A 387 1.19 10.81 -5.26
CA GLN A 387 1.92 9.86 -4.44
C GLN A 387 3.17 10.57 -3.89
N ASP A 388 3.90 9.86 -3.06
CA ASP A 388 5.23 10.23 -2.62
C ASP A 388 6.04 8.96 -2.39
N ASP A 389 7.37 9.10 -2.40
CA ASP A 389 8.24 8.00 -2.04
C ASP A 389 8.27 7.83 -0.52
N ARG A 390 7.69 6.71 -0.07
CA ARG A 390 7.57 6.37 1.34
C ARG A 390 8.83 5.75 1.94
N ASP A 391 9.79 5.30 1.12
CA ASP A 391 11.04 4.73 1.63
C ASP A 391 11.96 5.84 2.17
N ILE A 392 11.94 7.03 1.57
CA ILE A 392 12.76 8.20 1.97
C ILE A 392 12.00 9.29 2.71
N ARG A 393 10.69 9.09 2.99
CA ARG A 393 9.83 10.11 3.59
C ARG A 393 10.36 10.61 4.94
N ASP A 394 10.77 9.69 5.80
CA ASP A 394 11.22 10.03 7.15
C ASP A 394 12.56 10.79 7.14
N GLU A 395 13.48 10.38 6.26
CA GLU A 395 14.76 11.05 6.03
C GLU A 395 14.54 12.50 5.55
N ARG A 396 13.67 12.68 4.54
CA ARG A 396 13.32 14.01 4.03
C ARG A 396 12.66 14.89 5.09
N LYS A 397 11.75 14.31 5.88
CA LYS A 397 11.11 15.02 7.00
C LYS A 397 12.16 15.48 8.02
N ALA A 398 13.11 14.62 8.38
CA ALA A 398 14.21 14.97 9.29
C ALA A 398 15.10 16.09 8.73
N ALA A 399 15.29 16.14 7.41
CA ALA A 399 15.98 17.22 6.71
C ALA A 399 15.15 18.52 6.54
N GLY A 400 13.88 18.54 6.99
CA GLY A 400 12.98 19.68 6.83
C GLY A 400 12.47 19.89 5.41
N LEU A 401 12.58 18.88 4.55
CA LEU A 401 12.12 18.88 3.17
C LEU A 401 10.68 18.34 3.07
N GLU A 402 9.94 18.78 2.06
CA GLU A 402 8.65 18.16 1.73
C GLU A 402 8.83 16.70 1.27
N PRO A 403 7.80 15.84 1.38
CA PRO A 403 7.83 14.51 0.78
C PRO A 403 8.26 14.55 -0.68
N ALA A 404 8.92 13.50 -1.16
CA ALA A 404 9.30 13.38 -2.56
C ALA A 404 8.04 13.09 -3.41
N TYR A 405 7.23 14.14 -3.63
CA TYR A 405 5.98 14.03 -4.35
C TYR A 405 6.20 13.61 -5.80
N SER A 406 5.38 12.66 -6.22
CA SER A 406 5.29 12.20 -7.60
C SER A 406 3.86 11.83 -7.92
N PHE A 407 3.59 11.46 -9.16
CA PHE A 407 2.27 11.14 -9.64
C PHE A 407 2.29 9.78 -10.33
N MET A 408 1.31 8.94 -10.02
CA MET A 408 0.97 7.79 -10.85
C MET A 408 -0.07 8.19 -11.86
N VAL A 409 0.17 7.80 -13.11
CA VAL A 409 -0.77 7.97 -14.22
C VAL A 409 -1.22 6.60 -14.69
N ARG A 410 -2.54 6.39 -14.74
CA ARG A 410 -3.16 5.15 -15.22
C ARG A 410 -3.92 5.41 -16.52
N LEU A 411 -3.79 4.49 -17.46
CA LEU A 411 -4.47 4.58 -18.76
C LEU A 411 -5.87 3.99 -18.71
N ARG A 412 -6.73 4.45 -19.62
CA ARG A 412 -7.94 3.75 -20.02
C ARG A 412 -7.61 2.94 -21.26
N LEU A 413 -7.64 1.62 -21.14
CA LEU A 413 -7.27 0.68 -22.19
C LEU A 413 -8.31 -0.44 -22.25
N PRO A 414 -9.40 -0.31 -23.03
CA PRO A 414 -10.46 -1.31 -23.05
C PRO A 414 -9.90 -2.68 -23.41
N ALA A 415 -10.15 -3.67 -22.55
CA ALA A 415 -9.66 -5.04 -22.67
C ALA A 415 -8.12 -5.18 -22.82
N GLY A 416 -7.35 -4.16 -22.44
CA GLY A 416 -5.89 -4.23 -22.43
C GLY A 416 -5.21 -4.36 -23.78
N VAL A 417 -5.86 -3.99 -24.88
CA VAL A 417 -5.28 -4.11 -26.23
C VAL A 417 -4.48 -2.86 -26.58
N CYS A 418 -3.22 -3.05 -26.98
CA CYS A 418 -2.27 -1.99 -27.31
C CYS A 418 -1.52 -2.34 -28.60
N THR A 419 -1.34 -1.39 -29.51
CA THR A 419 -0.55 -1.60 -30.73
C THR A 419 0.96 -1.55 -30.43
N PRO A 420 1.82 -2.10 -31.31
CA PRO A 420 3.28 -1.99 -31.16
C PRO A 420 3.79 -0.54 -31.09
N ASP A 421 3.22 0.38 -31.88
CA ASP A 421 3.58 1.80 -31.80
C ASP A 421 3.16 2.45 -30.48
N GLN A 422 1.97 2.10 -29.98
CA GLN A 422 1.52 2.52 -28.65
C GLN A 422 2.42 1.98 -27.55
N TRP A 423 2.88 0.72 -27.66
CA TRP A 423 3.84 0.13 -26.73
C TRP A 423 5.16 0.90 -26.71
N ARG A 424 5.70 1.24 -27.89
CA ARG A 424 6.93 2.04 -28.00
C ARG A 424 6.78 3.44 -27.40
N ALA A 425 5.61 4.06 -27.55
CA ALA A 425 5.30 5.33 -26.90
C ALA A 425 5.26 5.18 -25.38
N ILE A 426 4.63 4.12 -24.86
CA ILE A 426 4.59 3.82 -23.42
C ILE A 426 6.01 3.61 -22.87
N ASP A 427 6.84 2.84 -23.57
CA ASP A 427 8.22 2.58 -23.19
C ASP A 427 9.04 3.87 -23.07
N ALA A 428 8.91 4.78 -24.05
CA ALA A 428 9.59 6.08 -24.06
C ALA A 428 9.07 7.01 -22.95
N ILE A 429 7.75 7.10 -22.76
CA ILE A 429 7.15 7.93 -21.69
C ILE A 429 7.61 7.46 -20.31
N ALA A 430 7.74 6.15 -20.10
CA ALA A 430 8.26 5.62 -18.84
C ALA A 430 9.68 6.10 -18.53
N ASP A 431 10.55 6.19 -19.56
CA ASP A 431 11.94 6.63 -19.43
C ASP A 431 12.06 8.16 -19.32
N GLU A 432 11.32 8.90 -20.16
CA GLU A 432 11.44 10.36 -20.25
C GLU A 432 10.67 11.10 -19.14
N ARG A 433 9.56 10.53 -18.67
CA ARG A 433 8.63 11.21 -17.76
C ARG A 433 8.47 10.53 -16.42
N GLY A 434 8.65 9.21 -16.35
CA GLY A 434 8.43 8.38 -15.17
C GLY A 434 9.73 7.95 -14.49
N ASN A 435 9.72 6.74 -13.94
CA ASN A 435 10.85 6.13 -13.22
C ASN A 435 11.50 4.98 -14.00
N ASN A 436 11.50 5.04 -15.35
CA ASN A 436 12.04 4.02 -16.26
C ASN A 436 11.34 2.66 -16.19
N THR A 437 10.17 2.58 -15.54
CA THR A 437 9.36 1.36 -15.46
C THR A 437 7.89 1.65 -15.72
N PHE A 438 7.14 0.62 -16.09
CA PHE A 438 5.69 0.67 -16.10
C PHE A 438 5.10 -0.65 -15.63
N LYS A 439 3.82 -0.60 -15.23
CA LYS A 439 3.15 -1.72 -14.55
C LYS A 439 1.91 -2.15 -15.31
N LEU A 440 1.85 -3.43 -15.70
CA LEU A 440 0.64 -4.11 -16.16
C LEU A 440 -0.25 -4.40 -14.95
N THR A 441 -1.54 -4.11 -15.03
CA THR A 441 -2.41 -4.10 -13.85
C THR A 441 -3.42 -5.24 -13.86
N THR A 442 -3.99 -5.53 -12.69
CA THR A 442 -5.13 -6.43 -12.51
C THR A 442 -6.41 -5.98 -13.24
N ARG A 443 -6.34 -4.87 -13.99
CA ARG A 443 -7.42 -4.37 -14.83
C ARG A 443 -7.02 -4.13 -16.29
N GLN A 444 -6.08 -4.91 -16.80
CA GLN A 444 -5.71 -4.89 -18.22
C GLN A 444 -5.34 -3.48 -18.70
N THR A 445 -4.49 -2.79 -17.94
CA THR A 445 -4.01 -1.46 -18.31
C THR A 445 -2.65 -1.17 -17.72
N PHE A 446 -2.03 -0.06 -18.12
CA PHE A 446 -0.73 0.41 -17.67
C PHE A 446 -0.83 1.41 -16.50
N GLN A 447 0.20 1.43 -15.67
CA GLN A 447 0.50 2.52 -14.74
C GLN A 447 1.94 2.99 -14.93
N PHE A 448 2.12 4.30 -15.04
CA PHE A 448 3.40 4.96 -14.85
C PHE A 448 3.53 5.42 -13.40
N HIS A 449 4.71 5.31 -12.83
CA HIS A 449 5.02 5.82 -11.49
C HIS A 449 6.18 6.82 -11.57
N GLY A 450 6.32 7.65 -10.54
CA GLY A 450 7.45 8.58 -10.44
C GLY A 450 7.37 9.81 -11.35
N ILE A 451 6.21 10.10 -11.97
CA ILE A 451 6.08 11.30 -12.79
C ILE A 451 6.03 12.52 -11.86
N VAL A 452 7.01 13.42 -11.93
CA VAL A 452 7.01 14.66 -11.14
C VAL A 452 6.01 15.68 -11.69
N LYS A 453 5.59 16.65 -10.88
CA LYS A 453 4.54 17.63 -11.25
C LYS A 453 4.79 18.31 -12.60
N ALA A 454 6.03 18.75 -12.84
CA ALA A 454 6.42 19.42 -14.08
C ALA A 454 6.28 18.52 -15.33
N ASN A 455 6.43 17.20 -15.18
CA ASN A 455 6.31 16.24 -16.26
C ASN A 455 4.88 15.73 -16.47
N LEU A 456 3.95 16.05 -15.58
CA LEU A 456 2.59 15.50 -15.61
C LEU A 456 1.83 15.92 -16.87
N LYS A 457 1.81 17.21 -17.21
CA LYS A 457 1.14 17.69 -18.42
C LYS A 457 1.81 17.20 -19.72
N PRO A 458 3.15 17.28 -19.89
CA PRO A 458 3.85 16.67 -21.02
C PRO A 458 3.53 15.18 -21.21
N ALA A 459 3.55 14.38 -20.14
CA ALA A 459 3.22 12.96 -20.21
C ALA A 459 1.80 12.72 -20.72
N MET A 460 0.83 13.51 -20.26
CA MET A 460 -0.57 13.39 -20.69
C MET A 460 -0.75 13.75 -22.18
N GLN A 461 0.01 14.73 -22.68
CA GLN A 461 0.03 15.09 -24.09
C GLN A 461 0.68 13.99 -24.95
N GLU A 462 1.77 13.38 -24.49
CA GLU A 462 2.45 12.27 -25.18
C GLU A 462 1.57 11.02 -25.24
N ILE A 463 0.86 10.69 -24.15
CA ILE A 463 -0.16 9.62 -24.13
C ILE A 463 -1.25 9.92 -25.17
N ASN A 464 -1.71 11.16 -25.26
CA ASN A 464 -2.74 11.52 -26.23
C ASN A 464 -2.25 11.44 -27.68
N LYS A 465 -1.00 11.84 -27.96
CA LYS A 465 -0.39 11.76 -29.29
C LYS A 465 -0.32 10.33 -29.85
N CYS A 466 -0.25 9.31 -28.98
CA CYS A 466 -0.31 7.90 -29.41
C CYS A 466 -1.73 7.30 -29.39
N MET A 467 -2.77 8.14 -29.41
CA MET A 467 -4.18 7.73 -29.43
C MET A 467 -4.62 6.94 -28.19
N LEU A 468 -3.97 7.21 -27.05
CA LEU A 468 -4.36 6.69 -25.73
C LEU A 468 -4.90 7.82 -24.85
N ASP A 469 -5.64 7.48 -23.80
CA ASP A 469 -6.11 8.46 -22.82
C ASP A 469 -6.12 7.87 -21.40
N THR A 470 -6.26 8.75 -20.41
CA THR A 470 -6.27 8.39 -18.98
C THR A 470 -7.59 8.78 -18.30
N ILE A 471 -8.47 9.46 -19.02
CA ILE A 471 -9.81 9.82 -18.54
C ILE A 471 -10.55 8.57 -18.10
N ALA A 472 -11.19 8.64 -16.93
CA ALA A 472 -11.94 7.53 -16.34
C ALA A 472 -11.13 6.26 -15.99
N ALA A 473 -9.80 6.29 -16.06
CA ALA A 473 -8.98 5.21 -15.50
C ALA A 473 -9.12 5.12 -13.95
N CYS A 474 -9.43 6.26 -13.32
CA CYS A 474 -9.47 6.47 -11.88
C CYS A 474 -10.79 7.19 -11.47
N GLY A 475 -10.88 7.83 -10.30
CA GLY A 475 -12.09 8.59 -9.91
C GLY A 475 -13.36 7.77 -9.58
N ASP A 476 -14.49 8.48 -9.43
CA ASP A 476 -15.84 7.93 -9.18
C ASP A 476 -16.65 7.84 -10.47
N VAL A 477 -16.11 7.04 -11.39
CA VAL A 477 -16.62 6.80 -12.75
C VAL A 477 -16.47 5.32 -13.11
N ASN A 478 -16.97 4.93 -14.28
CA ASN A 478 -16.66 3.63 -14.86
C ASN A 478 -15.16 3.50 -15.13
N ARG A 479 -14.54 2.46 -14.58
CA ARG A 479 -13.12 2.14 -14.79
C ARG A 479 -12.93 1.37 -16.10
N THR A 480 -11.67 1.13 -16.49
CA THR A 480 -11.31 0.24 -17.61
C THR A 480 -12.19 -1.00 -17.66
N VAL A 481 -12.92 -1.19 -18.77
CA VAL A 481 -13.74 -2.37 -19.03
C VAL A 481 -12.81 -3.52 -19.44
N MET A 482 -12.94 -4.65 -18.76
CA MET A 482 -12.09 -5.82 -18.98
C MET A 482 -12.83 -6.88 -19.79
N CYS A 483 -12.09 -7.70 -20.54
CA CYS A 483 -12.61 -8.96 -21.06
C CYS A 483 -11.56 -10.06 -21.04
N SER A 484 -11.98 -11.32 -21.13
CA SER A 484 -11.07 -12.46 -21.25
C SER A 484 -10.04 -12.19 -22.35
N ALA A 485 -8.76 -12.35 -22.00
CA ALA A 485 -7.67 -11.84 -22.82
C ALA A 485 -7.29 -12.77 -23.98
N ASN A 486 -7.71 -14.04 -23.92
CA ASN A 486 -7.26 -15.12 -24.80
C ASN A 486 -7.77 -14.95 -26.25
N PRO A 487 -6.90 -14.54 -27.20
CA PRO A 487 -7.29 -14.37 -28.60
C PRO A 487 -7.55 -15.71 -29.33
N SER A 488 -7.06 -16.84 -28.80
CA SER A 488 -7.24 -18.17 -29.40
C SER A 488 -8.71 -18.61 -29.46
N LEU A 489 -9.59 -17.93 -28.72
CA LEU A 489 -11.05 -18.04 -28.82
C LEU A 489 -11.64 -17.45 -30.13
N GLY A 490 -10.78 -16.93 -31.02
CA GLY A 490 -11.12 -16.56 -32.39
C GLY A 490 -12.26 -15.54 -32.46
N LYS A 491 -13.31 -15.89 -33.22
CA LYS A 491 -14.42 -14.97 -33.50
C LYS A 491 -15.15 -14.51 -32.25
N VAL A 492 -15.32 -15.39 -31.25
CA VAL A 492 -15.98 -15.05 -29.99
C VAL A 492 -15.23 -13.96 -29.26
N HIS A 493 -13.92 -14.12 -29.13
CA HIS A 493 -13.09 -13.13 -28.46
C HIS A 493 -13.15 -11.78 -29.19
N SER A 494 -13.13 -11.76 -30.54
CA SER A 494 -13.28 -10.52 -31.30
C SER A 494 -14.62 -9.81 -31.06
N GLN A 495 -15.72 -10.56 -30.93
CA GLN A 495 -17.04 -10.00 -30.60
C GLN A 495 -17.09 -9.45 -29.17
N VAL A 496 -16.55 -10.19 -28.20
CA VAL A 496 -16.48 -9.80 -26.80
C VAL A 496 -15.58 -8.58 -26.59
N PHE A 497 -14.44 -8.52 -27.29
CA PHE A 497 -13.56 -7.35 -27.32
C PHE A 497 -14.28 -6.13 -27.90
N GLY A 498 -14.99 -6.29 -29.02
CA GLY A 498 -15.80 -5.22 -29.62
C GLY A 498 -16.84 -4.66 -28.64
N PHE A 499 -17.54 -5.55 -27.94
CA PHE A 499 -18.50 -5.18 -26.90
C PHE A 499 -17.83 -4.49 -25.69
N ALA A 500 -16.65 -4.95 -25.23
CA ALA A 500 -15.89 -4.29 -24.17
C ALA A 500 -15.50 -2.86 -24.54
N LYS A 501 -15.10 -2.65 -25.79
CA LYS A 501 -14.77 -1.33 -26.34
C LYS A 501 -16.01 -0.45 -26.41
N GLU A 502 -17.11 -0.96 -26.95
CA GLU A 502 -18.40 -0.25 -27.00
C GLU A 502 -18.85 0.22 -25.61
N LEU A 503 -18.79 -0.66 -24.60
CA LEU A 503 -19.08 -0.29 -23.21
C LEU A 503 -18.12 0.78 -22.70
N SER A 504 -16.82 0.65 -22.94
CA SER A 504 -15.84 1.64 -22.47
C SER A 504 -16.06 3.01 -23.10
N ASP A 505 -16.40 3.08 -24.38
CA ASP A 505 -16.52 4.34 -25.11
C ASP A 505 -17.85 5.05 -24.77
N ASN A 506 -18.94 4.29 -24.63
CA ASN A 506 -20.27 4.84 -24.31
C ASN A 506 -20.46 5.19 -22.83
N LEU A 507 -19.67 4.60 -21.92
CA LEU A 507 -19.74 4.88 -20.47
C LEU A 507 -18.65 5.84 -19.99
N LYS A 508 -17.83 6.39 -20.91
CA LYS A 508 -16.83 7.40 -20.57
C LYS A 508 -17.53 8.73 -20.21
N PRO A 509 -17.05 9.48 -19.19
CA PRO A 509 -17.46 10.86 -18.97
C PRO A 509 -17.31 11.72 -20.22
N GLN A 510 -18.23 12.67 -20.40
CA GLN A 510 -18.26 13.56 -21.56
C GLN A 510 -17.73 14.97 -21.27
N THR A 511 -17.24 15.23 -20.04
CA THR A 511 -16.58 16.50 -19.67
C THR A 511 -15.47 16.91 -20.63
N SER A 512 -15.40 18.21 -20.96
CA SER A 512 -14.30 18.77 -21.75
C SER A 512 -13.07 19.15 -20.90
N ALA A 513 -13.17 19.08 -19.57
CA ALA A 513 -12.09 19.46 -18.64
C ALA A 513 -10.76 18.76 -18.94
N TYR A 514 -10.80 17.49 -19.37
CA TYR A 514 -9.61 16.74 -19.73
C TYR A 514 -8.84 17.39 -20.88
N CYS A 515 -9.54 17.74 -21.97
CA CYS A 515 -8.92 18.34 -23.14
C CYS A 515 -8.43 19.77 -22.85
N GLU A 516 -9.17 20.52 -22.05
CA GLU A 516 -8.82 21.89 -21.67
C GLU A 516 -7.55 21.94 -20.81
N ILE A 517 -7.47 21.11 -19.75
CA ILE A 517 -6.34 21.14 -18.81
C ILE A 517 -5.08 20.54 -19.44
N TRP A 518 -5.21 19.37 -20.07
CA TRP A 518 -4.05 18.56 -20.45
C TRP A 518 -3.62 18.77 -21.89
N LEU A 519 -4.55 19.07 -22.81
CA LEU A 519 -4.27 19.14 -24.25
C LEU A 519 -4.26 20.58 -24.81
N ASP A 520 -4.41 21.59 -23.94
CA ASP A 520 -4.44 23.01 -24.31
C ASP A 520 -5.50 23.34 -25.39
N GLN A 521 -6.55 22.53 -25.46
CA GLN A 521 -7.66 22.80 -26.37
C GLN A 521 -8.52 23.93 -25.79
N LYS A 522 -8.92 24.85 -26.66
CA LYS A 522 -9.82 25.94 -26.25
C LYS A 522 -11.09 25.35 -25.64
N PRO A 523 -11.64 25.97 -24.57
CA PRO A 523 -12.95 25.58 -24.06
C PRO A 523 -13.94 25.53 -25.22
N VAL A 524 -14.69 24.44 -25.31
CA VAL A 524 -15.68 24.25 -26.38
C VAL A 524 -16.85 25.24 -26.22
N PHE A 525 -16.93 25.93 -25.08
CA PHE A 525 -18.06 26.79 -24.70
C PHE A 525 -17.63 28.24 -24.43
N ASP A 526 -18.39 29.18 -24.96
CA ASP A 526 -18.27 30.62 -24.78
C ASP A 526 -19.09 31.12 -23.58
N GLY A 527 -18.81 30.60 -22.38
CA GLY A 527 -19.35 31.14 -21.12
C GLY A 527 -20.87 31.03 -20.89
N ALA A 528 -21.67 30.68 -21.89
CA ALA A 528 -23.13 30.60 -21.81
C ALA A 528 -23.69 29.17 -21.68
N VAL A 529 -22.91 28.13 -21.98
CA VAL A 529 -23.33 26.72 -21.90
C VAL A 529 -22.48 25.98 -20.86
N LYS A 530 -23.12 25.57 -19.75
CA LYS A 530 -22.53 24.72 -18.71
C LYS A 530 -22.27 23.33 -19.31
N ASP A 531 -21.06 22.79 -19.07
CA ASP A 531 -20.70 21.41 -19.42
C ASP A 531 -21.78 20.42 -18.93
N PHE A 532 -21.98 19.30 -19.61
CA PHE A 532 -23.10 18.39 -19.33
C PHE A 532 -22.66 16.93 -19.37
N GLU A 533 -23.06 16.19 -18.33
CA GLU A 533 -22.74 14.77 -18.17
C GLU A 533 -24.02 13.93 -18.22
N PRO A 534 -24.40 13.37 -19.38
CA PRO A 534 -25.70 12.71 -19.56
C PRO A 534 -25.95 11.54 -18.61
N LEU A 535 -24.92 10.74 -18.37
CA LEU A 535 -25.01 9.56 -17.51
C LEU A 535 -24.61 9.87 -16.06
N TYR A 536 -23.61 10.72 -15.87
CA TYR A 536 -22.97 10.95 -14.57
C TYR A 536 -23.65 12.06 -13.76
N GLY A 537 -24.23 13.07 -14.42
CA GLY A 537 -24.69 14.30 -13.78
C GLY A 537 -23.56 15.06 -13.08
N GLU A 538 -23.90 16.16 -12.42
CA GLU A 538 -22.91 17.00 -11.71
C GLU A 538 -22.21 16.28 -10.54
N TYR A 539 -22.84 15.24 -9.99
CA TYR A 539 -22.32 14.48 -8.86
C TYR A 539 -21.47 13.27 -9.27
N TYR A 540 -21.39 12.91 -10.56
CA TYR A 540 -20.81 11.64 -11.00
C TYR A 540 -21.36 10.43 -10.21
N LEU A 541 -20.64 9.31 -10.16
CA LEU A 541 -21.07 8.17 -9.34
C LEU A 541 -20.71 8.40 -7.85
N PRO A 542 -21.38 7.71 -6.90
CA PRO A 542 -20.99 7.71 -5.50
C PRO A 542 -19.59 7.13 -5.27
N ARG A 543 -19.17 6.19 -6.12
CA ARG A 543 -17.86 5.54 -6.09
C ARG A 543 -17.50 4.94 -7.44
N LYS A 544 -16.24 4.48 -7.59
CA LYS A 544 -15.76 3.70 -8.74
C LYS A 544 -16.74 2.58 -9.13
N PHE A 545 -16.98 2.42 -10.43
CA PHE A 545 -17.78 1.34 -11.02
C PHE A 545 -16.90 0.52 -11.95
N LYS A 546 -17.00 -0.81 -11.90
CA LYS A 546 -16.09 -1.71 -12.60
C LYS A 546 -16.85 -2.78 -13.36
N ILE A 547 -16.46 -2.99 -14.61
CA ILE A 547 -17.07 -3.98 -15.50
C ILE A 547 -16.03 -5.04 -15.88
N ALA A 548 -16.47 -6.30 -16.02
CA ALA A 548 -15.69 -7.42 -16.53
C ALA A 548 -16.53 -8.32 -17.44
N ILE A 549 -15.91 -8.92 -18.46
CA ILE A 549 -16.58 -9.84 -19.39
C ILE A 549 -15.78 -11.14 -19.45
N ALA A 550 -16.38 -12.23 -18.96
CA ALA A 550 -15.77 -13.56 -18.98
C ALA A 550 -16.26 -14.37 -20.17
N VAL A 551 -15.39 -15.20 -20.74
CA VAL A 551 -15.74 -16.18 -21.77
C VAL A 551 -15.49 -17.59 -21.21
N PRO A 552 -16.55 -18.31 -20.80
CA PRO A 552 -16.45 -19.71 -20.39
C PRO A 552 -15.67 -20.59 -21.40
N PRO A 553 -14.86 -21.54 -20.91
CA PRO A 553 -14.75 -21.96 -19.52
C PRO A 553 -13.75 -21.14 -18.67
N TYR A 554 -13.33 -19.97 -19.14
CA TYR A 554 -12.30 -19.15 -18.48
C TYR A 554 -12.92 -18.00 -17.67
N ASN A 555 -12.47 -17.84 -16.43
CA ASN A 555 -12.77 -16.69 -15.57
C ASN A 555 -11.49 -15.91 -15.21
N ASP A 556 -10.57 -15.79 -16.16
CA ASP A 556 -9.31 -15.01 -16.05
C ASP A 556 -9.54 -13.55 -15.58
N VAL A 557 -10.71 -13.00 -15.86
CA VAL A 557 -11.11 -11.64 -15.45
C VAL A 557 -11.68 -11.52 -14.03
N ASP A 558 -11.91 -12.62 -13.31
CA ASP A 558 -12.65 -12.65 -12.04
C ASP A 558 -13.98 -11.90 -12.12
N VAL A 559 -14.88 -12.34 -13.00
CA VAL A 559 -16.14 -11.63 -13.31
C VAL A 559 -16.96 -11.30 -12.06
N PHE A 560 -16.95 -12.17 -11.05
CA PHE A 560 -17.69 -11.97 -9.80
C PHE A 560 -17.10 -10.90 -8.87
N CYS A 561 -15.88 -10.42 -9.11
CA CYS A 561 -15.25 -9.37 -8.29
C CYS A 561 -15.66 -7.93 -8.68
N HIS A 562 -16.60 -7.79 -9.62
CA HIS A 562 -16.91 -6.55 -10.33
C HIS A 562 -18.32 -6.04 -10.05
N ASP A 563 -18.52 -4.72 -10.17
CA ASP A 563 -19.84 -4.11 -9.89
C ASP A 563 -20.90 -4.62 -10.88
N LEU A 564 -20.49 -4.83 -12.14
CA LEU A 564 -21.25 -5.43 -13.22
C LEU A 564 -20.36 -6.42 -13.97
N GLY A 565 -20.89 -7.59 -14.31
CA GLY A 565 -20.19 -8.57 -15.12
C GLY A 565 -21.07 -9.14 -16.22
N TYR A 566 -20.42 -9.63 -17.26
CA TYR A 566 -21.05 -10.35 -18.37
C TYR A 566 -20.36 -11.69 -18.54
N ILE A 567 -21.11 -12.78 -18.55
CA ILE A 567 -20.60 -14.13 -18.82
C ILE A 567 -21.14 -14.54 -20.19
N ALA A 568 -20.26 -14.67 -21.17
CA ALA A 568 -20.64 -15.02 -22.54
C ALA A 568 -21.33 -16.39 -22.59
N ILE A 569 -22.45 -16.46 -23.29
CA ILE A 569 -23.17 -17.71 -23.55
C ILE A 569 -23.04 -18.04 -25.03
N LEU A 570 -22.46 -19.20 -25.31
CA LEU A 570 -22.20 -19.69 -26.66
C LEU A 570 -23.19 -20.83 -26.99
N ASP A 571 -23.52 -20.98 -28.28
CA ASP A 571 -24.16 -22.20 -28.77
C ASP A 571 -23.16 -23.32 -29.05
N ASP A 572 -23.65 -24.50 -29.45
CA ASP A 572 -22.82 -25.67 -29.80
C ASP A 572 -21.84 -25.40 -30.96
N LYS A 573 -22.06 -24.33 -31.74
CA LYS A 573 -21.19 -23.90 -32.84
C LYS A 573 -20.27 -22.74 -32.41
N LYS A 574 -20.11 -22.51 -31.11
CA LYS A 574 -19.33 -21.42 -30.50
C LYS A 574 -19.76 -20.03 -30.96
N LYS A 575 -21.03 -19.82 -31.32
CA LYS A 575 -21.56 -18.49 -31.64
C LYS A 575 -22.06 -17.81 -30.37
N LEU A 576 -21.69 -16.54 -30.18
CA LEU A 576 -22.19 -15.72 -29.07
C LEU A 576 -23.70 -15.49 -29.19
N LEU A 577 -24.47 -16.01 -28.23
CA LEU A 577 -25.91 -15.83 -28.11
C LEU A 577 -26.28 -14.60 -27.28
N GLY A 578 -25.41 -14.20 -26.35
CA GLY A 578 -25.64 -13.13 -25.39
C GLY A 578 -24.83 -13.36 -24.12
N PHE A 579 -25.30 -12.78 -23.01
CA PHE A 579 -24.58 -12.77 -21.76
C PHE A 579 -25.50 -13.06 -20.57
N ASN A 580 -25.04 -13.90 -19.65
CA ASN A 580 -25.54 -13.82 -18.28
C ASN A 580 -24.96 -12.57 -17.61
N VAL A 581 -25.81 -11.81 -16.92
CA VAL A 581 -25.45 -10.55 -16.26
C VAL A 581 -25.21 -10.82 -14.78
N THR A 582 -24.09 -10.34 -14.26
CA THR A 582 -23.79 -10.37 -12.81
C THR A 582 -23.76 -8.97 -12.21
N VAL A 583 -24.20 -8.80 -10.97
CA VAL A 583 -24.17 -7.48 -10.28
C VAL A 583 -23.73 -7.59 -8.82
N GLY A 584 -23.09 -6.53 -8.32
CA GLY A 584 -22.84 -6.38 -6.87
C GLY A 584 -21.53 -6.98 -6.36
N GLY A 585 -20.54 -7.23 -7.21
CA GLY A 585 -19.20 -7.64 -6.77
C GLY A 585 -18.34 -6.49 -6.25
N GLY A 586 -17.44 -6.77 -5.31
CA GLY A 586 -16.45 -5.78 -4.88
C GLY A 586 -15.57 -6.18 -3.70
N MET A 587 -14.27 -5.97 -3.88
CA MET A 587 -13.21 -6.42 -2.97
C MET A 587 -12.81 -5.45 -1.85
N GLY A 588 -13.30 -4.21 -1.84
CA GLY A 588 -12.79 -3.21 -0.86
C GLY A 588 -13.32 -3.45 0.56
N VAL A 589 -12.42 -3.60 1.52
CA VAL A 589 -12.69 -3.78 2.97
C VAL A 589 -11.92 -2.70 3.74
N THR A 590 -12.41 -2.34 4.93
CA THR A 590 -11.65 -1.61 5.93
C THR A 590 -11.38 -2.57 7.08
N HIS A 591 -10.11 -2.72 7.49
CA HIS A 591 -9.77 -3.60 8.61
C HIS A 591 -10.60 -3.25 9.84
N SER A 592 -11.00 -4.29 10.55
CA SER A 592 -11.86 -4.24 11.74
C SER A 592 -13.26 -3.67 11.57
N MET A 593 -13.62 -3.03 10.46
CA MET A 593 -14.95 -2.46 10.25
C MET A 593 -15.89 -3.49 9.62
N LYS A 594 -16.61 -4.26 10.44
CA LYS A 594 -17.50 -5.34 9.99
C LYS A 594 -18.64 -4.90 9.06
N SER A 595 -19.00 -3.62 9.09
CA SER A 595 -19.94 -3.01 8.13
C SER A 595 -19.37 -2.90 6.70
N THR A 596 -18.08 -3.22 6.52
CA THR A 596 -17.44 -3.37 5.21
C THR A 596 -16.95 -4.80 5.03
N TYR A 597 -17.29 -5.44 3.92
CA TYR A 597 -16.98 -6.86 3.67
C TYR A 597 -16.81 -7.10 2.17
N PRO A 598 -15.98 -8.06 1.73
CA PRO A 598 -15.89 -8.41 0.31
C PRO A 598 -17.19 -9.10 -0.12
N ARG A 599 -17.57 -8.93 -1.40
CA ARG A 599 -18.78 -9.53 -1.95
C ARG A 599 -18.53 -10.01 -3.37
N LEU A 600 -19.02 -11.19 -3.71
CA LEU A 600 -19.10 -11.67 -5.10
C LEU A 600 -20.41 -11.18 -5.75
N ALA A 601 -20.39 -11.01 -7.05
CA ALA A 601 -21.56 -10.59 -7.82
C ALA A 601 -22.55 -11.76 -8.00
N ASP A 602 -23.84 -11.46 -7.94
CA ASP A 602 -24.90 -12.45 -8.20
C ASP A 602 -25.28 -12.45 -9.69
N VAL A 603 -25.59 -13.61 -10.24
CA VAL A 603 -26.16 -13.74 -11.59
C VAL A 603 -27.65 -13.34 -11.54
N VAL A 604 -28.05 -12.32 -12.27
CA VAL A 604 -29.42 -11.76 -12.21
C VAL A 604 -30.31 -12.09 -13.40
N GLY A 605 -29.72 -12.55 -14.51
CA GLY A 605 -30.47 -12.93 -15.70
C GLY A 605 -29.60 -12.95 -16.95
N PHE A 606 -30.23 -12.99 -18.11
CA PHE A 606 -29.62 -13.03 -19.43
C PHE A 606 -30.08 -11.85 -20.29
N CYS A 607 -29.15 -11.30 -21.08
CA CYS A 607 -29.44 -10.32 -22.12
C CYS A 607 -28.79 -10.73 -23.46
N THR A 608 -29.37 -10.30 -24.57
CA THR A 608 -28.74 -10.44 -25.89
C THR A 608 -27.56 -9.47 -26.03
N PRO A 609 -26.68 -9.64 -27.04
CA PRO A 609 -25.57 -8.70 -27.26
C PRO A 609 -26.03 -7.26 -27.44
N ASP A 610 -27.08 -7.04 -28.23
CA ASP A 610 -27.63 -5.70 -28.53
C ASP A 610 -28.25 -5.01 -27.29
N GLN A 611 -28.66 -5.79 -26.29
CA GLN A 611 -29.18 -5.28 -25.02
C GLN A 611 -28.07 -4.90 -24.04
N GLY A 612 -26.84 -5.39 -24.24
CA GLY A 612 -25.77 -5.33 -23.25
C GLY A 612 -25.42 -3.92 -22.79
N LEU A 613 -25.33 -2.96 -23.71
CA LEU A 613 -25.01 -1.57 -23.39
C LEU A 613 -26.11 -0.90 -22.56
N GLU A 614 -27.38 -1.12 -22.90
CA GLU A 614 -28.51 -0.56 -22.15
C GLU A 614 -28.61 -1.16 -20.75
N VAL A 615 -28.30 -2.46 -20.59
CA VAL A 615 -28.14 -3.09 -19.27
C VAL A 615 -27.05 -2.38 -18.45
N ALA A 616 -25.90 -2.07 -19.05
CA ALA A 616 -24.82 -1.38 -18.35
C ALA A 616 -25.26 0.02 -17.87
N LYS A 617 -25.91 0.79 -18.74
CA LYS A 617 -26.45 2.12 -18.40
C LYS A 617 -27.50 2.02 -17.30
N ALA A 618 -28.40 1.05 -17.35
CA ALA A 618 -29.44 0.85 -16.35
C ALA A 618 -28.86 0.49 -14.97
N VAL A 619 -27.90 -0.44 -14.90
CA VAL A 619 -27.20 -0.79 -13.64
C VAL A 619 -26.41 0.40 -13.09
N MET A 620 -25.65 1.09 -13.94
CA MET A 620 -24.83 2.22 -13.53
C MET A 620 -25.68 3.39 -13.02
N THR A 621 -26.78 3.72 -13.69
CA THR A 621 -27.66 4.80 -13.25
C THR A 621 -28.49 4.39 -12.02
N THR A 622 -28.85 3.11 -11.87
CA THR A 622 -29.44 2.59 -10.63
C THR A 622 -28.49 2.82 -9.45
N GLN A 623 -27.20 2.52 -9.63
CA GLN A 623 -26.19 2.81 -8.63
C GLN A 623 -26.00 4.31 -8.37
N ARG A 624 -26.00 5.13 -9.43
CA ARG A 624 -25.85 6.60 -9.32
C ARG A 624 -26.89 7.20 -8.38
N ASP A 625 -28.13 6.74 -8.52
CA ASP A 625 -29.30 7.31 -7.85
C ASP A 625 -29.52 6.72 -6.44
N ASN A 626 -29.15 5.46 -6.23
CA ASN A 626 -29.44 4.74 -4.98
C ASN A 626 -28.20 4.49 -4.09
N GLY A 627 -26.99 4.73 -4.58
CA GLY A 627 -25.75 4.49 -3.84
C GLY A 627 -25.53 5.49 -2.71
N ASN A 628 -24.97 5.02 -1.59
CA ASN A 628 -24.74 5.85 -0.41
C ASN A 628 -23.66 6.91 -0.69
N ARG A 629 -24.02 8.20 -0.67
CA ARG A 629 -23.09 9.32 -0.83
C ARG A 629 -22.61 9.93 0.50
N ALA A 630 -23.35 9.68 1.59
CA ALA A 630 -22.98 10.14 2.93
C ALA A 630 -21.77 9.35 3.48
N ASN A 631 -21.77 8.03 3.31
CA ASN A 631 -20.66 7.17 3.73
C ASN A 631 -19.97 6.51 2.53
N ARG A 632 -18.81 7.06 2.16
CA ARG A 632 -17.98 6.58 1.05
C ARG A 632 -17.51 5.13 1.21
N LYS A 633 -17.36 4.62 2.43
CA LYS A 633 -16.99 3.22 2.69
C LYS A 633 -18.12 2.26 2.32
N ASN A 634 -19.38 2.73 2.33
CA ASN A 634 -20.59 1.98 1.96
C ASN A 634 -21.14 2.36 0.55
N ALA A 635 -20.38 3.10 -0.25
CA ALA A 635 -20.85 3.70 -1.51
C ALA A 635 -20.79 2.81 -2.75
N ARG A 636 -20.31 1.56 -2.65
CA ARG A 636 -20.16 0.64 -3.80
C ARG A 636 -21.43 -0.16 -4.08
N VAL A 637 -21.59 -0.62 -5.33
CA VAL A 637 -22.77 -1.38 -5.79
C VAL A 637 -23.10 -2.55 -4.87
N LYS A 638 -22.08 -3.28 -4.40
CA LYS A 638 -22.26 -4.39 -3.45
C LYS A 638 -23.14 -4.05 -2.24
N TYR A 639 -22.96 -2.87 -1.64
CA TYR A 639 -23.73 -2.46 -0.47
C TYR A 639 -25.11 -1.94 -0.86
N THR A 640 -25.24 -1.31 -2.03
CA THR A 640 -26.53 -0.91 -2.58
C THR A 640 -27.41 -2.12 -2.83
N VAL A 641 -26.87 -3.16 -3.50
CA VAL A 641 -27.55 -4.45 -3.72
C VAL A 641 -27.95 -5.07 -2.39
N ASP A 642 -27.03 -5.13 -1.42
CA ASP A 642 -27.31 -5.75 -0.12
C ASP A 642 -28.31 -5.00 0.76
N ARG A 643 -28.38 -3.66 0.61
CA ARG A 643 -29.32 -2.79 1.32
C ARG A 643 -30.71 -2.81 0.68
N MET A 644 -30.79 -2.79 -0.65
CA MET A 644 -32.06 -2.85 -1.37
C MET A 644 -32.64 -4.26 -1.38
N GLY A 645 -31.79 -5.29 -1.34
CA GLY A 645 -32.12 -6.66 -1.72
C GLY A 645 -31.94 -6.89 -3.22
N LEU A 646 -31.48 -8.09 -3.59
CA LEU A 646 -31.14 -8.44 -4.98
C LEU A 646 -32.34 -8.27 -5.93
N ASP A 647 -33.52 -8.75 -5.54
CA ASP A 647 -34.73 -8.68 -6.35
C ASP A 647 -35.18 -7.23 -6.58
N ASN A 648 -35.10 -6.38 -5.55
CA ASN A 648 -35.47 -4.96 -5.66
C ASN A 648 -34.47 -4.20 -6.53
N PHE A 649 -33.17 -4.49 -6.40
CA PHE A 649 -32.15 -3.90 -7.28
C PHE A 649 -32.39 -4.32 -8.73
N LYS A 650 -32.64 -5.61 -8.98
CA LYS A 650 -32.97 -6.12 -10.32
C LYS A 650 -34.25 -5.47 -10.87
N ALA A 651 -35.30 -5.33 -10.07
CA ALA A 651 -36.55 -4.70 -10.49
C ALA A 651 -36.38 -3.23 -10.90
N GLU A 652 -35.53 -2.47 -10.18
CA GLU A 652 -35.21 -1.09 -10.55
C GLU A 652 -34.40 -1.00 -11.85
N VAL A 653 -33.49 -1.96 -12.08
CA VAL A 653 -32.78 -2.09 -13.37
C VAL A 653 -33.75 -2.40 -14.50
N GLU A 654 -34.62 -3.41 -14.35
CA GLU A 654 -35.62 -3.80 -15.35
C GLU A 654 -36.63 -2.69 -15.64
N LYS A 655 -37.00 -1.90 -14.62
CA LYS A 655 -37.85 -0.71 -14.78
C LYS A 655 -37.20 0.33 -15.70
N ARG A 656 -35.89 0.56 -15.56
CA ARG A 656 -35.12 1.48 -16.45
C ARG A 656 -34.97 0.93 -17.86
N LEU A 657 -34.86 -0.39 -17.99
CA LEU A 657 -34.79 -1.06 -19.29
C LEU A 657 -36.13 -1.07 -20.03
N GLY A 658 -37.25 -1.05 -19.30
CA GLY A 658 -38.58 -1.22 -19.88
C GLY A 658 -38.92 -2.69 -20.23
N TYR A 659 -38.05 -3.64 -19.87
CA TYR A 659 -38.25 -5.07 -20.06
C TYR A 659 -37.56 -5.88 -18.96
N LYS A 660 -37.97 -7.14 -18.80
CA LYS A 660 -37.34 -8.07 -17.85
C LYS A 660 -36.16 -8.80 -18.48
N LEU A 661 -35.11 -9.03 -17.71
CA LEU A 661 -34.01 -9.90 -18.13
C LEU A 661 -34.53 -11.33 -18.27
N ALA A 662 -34.07 -12.04 -19.30
CA ALA A 662 -34.43 -13.45 -19.45
C ALA A 662 -33.79 -14.29 -18.33
N PRO A 663 -34.26 -15.52 -18.07
CA PRO A 663 -33.60 -16.43 -17.15
C PRO A 663 -32.13 -16.65 -17.54
N ALA A 664 -31.25 -16.74 -16.53
CA ALA A 664 -29.85 -17.06 -16.73
C ALA A 664 -29.70 -18.42 -17.42
N ARG A 665 -28.69 -18.54 -18.29
CA ARG A 665 -28.40 -19.78 -19.04
C ARG A 665 -27.25 -20.57 -18.39
N PRO A 666 -27.15 -21.89 -18.62
CA PRO A 666 -26.04 -22.68 -18.10
C PRO A 666 -24.67 -22.19 -18.57
N TYR A 667 -23.67 -22.25 -17.70
CA TYR A 667 -22.27 -21.98 -17.98
C TYR A 667 -21.40 -22.74 -16.96
N GLU A 668 -20.13 -22.92 -17.29
CA GLU A 668 -19.15 -23.54 -16.39
C GLU A 668 -17.82 -22.82 -16.50
N PHE A 669 -17.11 -22.65 -15.39
CA PHE A 669 -15.74 -22.18 -15.38
C PHE A 669 -14.82 -23.29 -14.89
N THR A 670 -13.71 -23.52 -15.59
CA THR A 670 -12.72 -24.54 -15.25
C THR A 670 -11.33 -23.96 -14.99
N SER A 671 -11.10 -22.67 -15.27
CA SER A 671 -9.82 -22.00 -15.01
C SER A 671 -9.98 -20.51 -14.67
N ASN A 672 -9.04 -20.01 -13.87
CA ASN A 672 -8.83 -18.58 -13.54
C ASN A 672 -7.46 -18.06 -14.00
N VAL A 673 -6.60 -18.96 -14.51
CA VAL A 673 -5.20 -18.68 -14.85
C VAL A 673 -5.06 -18.43 -16.35
N ASP A 674 -4.06 -17.63 -16.72
CA ASP A 674 -3.70 -17.40 -18.12
C ASP A 674 -3.08 -18.66 -18.76
N HIS A 675 -3.01 -18.70 -20.08
CA HIS A 675 -2.34 -19.78 -20.79
C HIS A 675 -0.99 -19.32 -21.32
N PHE A 676 0.09 -19.81 -20.71
CA PHE A 676 1.47 -19.41 -21.01
C PHE A 676 2.03 -20.10 -22.25
N GLY A 677 2.94 -19.42 -22.95
CA GLY A 677 3.59 -19.93 -24.15
C GLY A 677 2.76 -19.73 -25.43
N TRP A 678 3.14 -20.46 -26.48
CA TRP A 678 2.51 -20.37 -27.80
C TRP A 678 1.16 -21.08 -27.87
N GLN A 679 0.18 -20.39 -28.44
CA GLN A 679 -1.12 -20.91 -28.85
C GLN A 679 -1.39 -20.60 -30.32
N THR A 680 -2.23 -21.40 -30.95
CA THR A 680 -2.70 -21.18 -32.33
C THR A 680 -4.19 -20.83 -32.28
N GLY A 681 -4.56 -19.68 -32.84
CA GLY A 681 -5.93 -19.26 -33.01
C GLY A 681 -6.64 -19.99 -34.15
N GLU A 682 -7.97 -19.88 -34.20
CA GLU A 682 -8.81 -20.52 -35.22
C GLU A 682 -8.50 -20.04 -36.66
N ASP A 683 -7.92 -18.85 -36.81
CA ASP A 683 -7.49 -18.27 -38.08
C ASP A 683 -6.04 -18.63 -38.47
N GLY A 684 -5.39 -19.49 -37.69
CA GLY A 684 -4.00 -19.92 -37.90
C GLY A 684 -2.95 -18.94 -37.35
N ARG A 685 -3.35 -17.76 -36.83
CA ARG A 685 -2.42 -16.86 -36.15
C ARG A 685 -1.89 -17.47 -34.86
N ARG A 686 -0.72 -17.03 -34.46
CA ARG A 686 0.00 -17.50 -33.27
C ARG A 686 -0.02 -16.41 -32.19
N HIS A 687 -0.10 -16.84 -30.94
CA HIS A 687 -0.16 -15.95 -29.78
C HIS A 687 0.79 -16.47 -28.71
N PHE A 688 1.69 -15.64 -28.20
CA PHE A 688 2.60 -16.01 -27.11
C PHE A 688 2.24 -15.26 -25.84
N THR A 689 1.89 -15.97 -24.77
CA THR A 689 1.67 -15.36 -23.46
C THR A 689 2.95 -15.44 -22.62
N ALA A 690 3.54 -14.28 -22.34
CA ALA A 690 4.72 -14.12 -21.52
C ALA A 690 4.35 -13.94 -20.04
N PHE A 691 5.02 -14.68 -19.16
CA PHE A 691 4.95 -14.44 -17.73
C PHE A 691 5.69 -13.15 -17.39
N VAL A 692 5.01 -12.26 -16.67
CA VAL A 692 5.59 -11.02 -16.13
C VAL A 692 5.28 -10.99 -14.65
N GLU A 693 6.30 -11.22 -13.82
CA GLU A 693 6.13 -11.34 -12.38
C GLU A 693 5.54 -10.05 -11.79
N ASN A 694 4.37 -10.20 -11.16
CA ASN A 694 3.55 -9.08 -10.70
C ASN A 694 3.39 -7.98 -11.76
N GLY A 695 3.40 -8.27 -13.07
CA GLY A 695 3.26 -7.30 -14.15
C GLY A 695 4.22 -6.11 -14.17
N ARG A 696 5.36 -6.17 -13.46
CA ARG A 696 6.35 -5.09 -13.50
C ARG A 696 7.19 -5.24 -14.76
N VAL A 697 7.14 -4.24 -15.66
CA VAL A 697 7.97 -4.21 -16.86
C VAL A 697 9.16 -3.30 -16.60
N GLN A 698 10.33 -3.93 -16.49
CA GLN A 698 11.61 -3.30 -16.23
C GLN A 698 12.74 -4.19 -16.76
N ASP A 699 13.93 -3.62 -16.87
CA ASP A 699 15.13 -4.41 -17.07
C ASP A 699 15.76 -4.75 -15.71
N GLU A 700 16.13 -6.02 -15.56
CA GLU A 700 16.89 -6.56 -14.43
C GLU A 700 18.13 -7.32 -14.95
N PRO A 701 19.18 -7.50 -14.12
CA PRO A 701 20.30 -8.35 -14.49
C PRO A 701 19.82 -9.75 -14.95
N GLY A 702 20.10 -10.10 -16.21
CA GLY A 702 19.68 -11.37 -16.82
C GLY A 702 18.21 -11.43 -17.28
N LYS A 703 17.38 -10.43 -16.98
CA LYS A 703 15.97 -10.34 -17.43
C LYS A 703 15.67 -8.95 -18.02
N PRO A 704 16.19 -8.62 -19.21
CA PRO A 704 15.97 -7.31 -19.85
C PRO A 704 14.58 -7.23 -20.52
N PHE A 705 13.50 -7.42 -19.74
CA PHE A 705 12.14 -7.59 -20.27
C PHE A 705 11.58 -6.31 -20.89
N LYS A 706 11.90 -5.13 -20.36
CA LYS A 706 11.49 -3.86 -20.96
C LYS A 706 12.14 -3.69 -22.33
N THR A 707 13.45 -3.94 -22.41
CA THR A 707 14.19 -3.93 -23.68
C THR A 707 13.66 -4.99 -24.65
N ALA A 708 13.40 -6.23 -24.19
CA ALA A 708 12.85 -7.31 -25.00
C ALA A 708 11.55 -6.89 -25.70
N LEU A 709 10.61 -6.34 -24.92
CA LEU A 709 9.30 -5.94 -25.41
C LEU A 709 9.39 -4.72 -26.34
N ARG A 710 10.32 -3.80 -26.11
CA ARG A 710 10.63 -2.73 -27.06
C ARG A 710 11.14 -3.29 -28.40
N GLU A 711 12.05 -4.25 -28.39
CA GLU A 711 12.57 -4.84 -29.63
C GLU A 711 11.50 -5.66 -30.37
N ILE A 712 10.68 -6.42 -29.66
CA ILE A 712 9.52 -7.13 -30.23
C ILE A 712 8.55 -6.12 -30.86
N ALA A 713 8.26 -5.00 -30.18
CA ALA A 713 7.37 -3.97 -30.71
C ALA A 713 7.88 -3.29 -31.99
N LYS A 714 9.17 -3.37 -32.33
CA LYS A 714 9.70 -2.84 -33.61
C LYS A 714 9.35 -3.72 -34.81
N VAL A 715 9.15 -5.02 -34.61
CA VAL A 715 8.94 -6.01 -35.68
C VAL A 715 7.54 -6.62 -35.67
N HIS A 716 6.87 -6.60 -34.51
CA HIS A 716 5.53 -7.17 -34.35
C HIS A 716 4.51 -6.41 -35.19
N LYS A 717 3.67 -7.14 -35.94
CA LYS A 717 2.62 -6.58 -36.80
C LYS A 717 1.21 -6.76 -36.22
N GLY A 718 1.09 -7.52 -35.12
CA GLY A 718 -0.17 -7.76 -34.42
C GLY A 718 -0.41 -6.75 -33.31
N VAL A 719 -0.86 -7.23 -32.15
CA VAL A 719 -1.09 -6.39 -30.96
C VAL A 719 -0.52 -7.02 -29.70
N PHE A 720 -0.35 -6.21 -28.67
CA PHE A 720 -0.14 -6.66 -27.30
C PHE A 720 -1.47 -6.68 -26.55
N ARG A 721 -1.70 -7.69 -25.71
CA ARG A 721 -2.88 -7.80 -24.85
C ARG A 721 -2.47 -8.00 -23.41
N LEU A 722 -2.93 -7.12 -22.52
CA LEU A 722 -2.69 -7.23 -21.09
C LEU A 722 -3.74 -8.14 -20.46
N THR A 723 -3.31 -9.07 -19.61
CA THR A 723 -4.22 -9.98 -18.92
C THR A 723 -4.68 -9.41 -17.57
N ALA A 724 -5.79 -9.93 -17.05
CA ALA A 724 -6.27 -9.54 -15.72
C ALA A 724 -5.42 -10.14 -14.57
N ASN A 725 -4.51 -11.05 -14.90
CA ASN A 725 -3.50 -11.63 -14.02
C ASN A 725 -2.14 -10.92 -14.12
N GLN A 726 -2.09 -9.75 -14.78
CA GLN A 726 -0.92 -8.88 -14.89
C GLN A 726 0.18 -9.40 -15.83
N HIS A 727 -0.17 -10.26 -16.78
CA HIS A 727 0.75 -10.78 -17.80
C HIS A 727 0.47 -10.16 -19.17
N LEU A 728 1.22 -10.61 -20.18
CA LEU A 728 1.22 -10.02 -21.51
C LEU A 728 1.09 -11.10 -22.58
N ILE A 729 0.23 -10.87 -23.56
CA ILE A 729 0.11 -11.70 -24.76
C ILE A 729 0.63 -10.91 -25.96
N ILE A 730 1.60 -11.47 -26.68
CA ILE A 730 2.03 -11.05 -28.01
C ILE A 730 1.09 -11.76 -28.99
N ALA A 731 0.03 -11.07 -29.40
CA ALA A 731 -1.08 -11.66 -30.13
C ALA A 731 -1.03 -11.33 -31.63
N ASP A 732 -1.66 -12.20 -32.42
CA ASP A 732 -1.93 -12.02 -33.84
C ASP A 732 -0.66 -12.11 -34.71
N VAL A 733 0.34 -12.89 -34.25
CA VAL A 733 1.59 -13.19 -34.97
C VAL A 733 1.26 -14.08 -36.16
N ALA A 734 1.67 -13.66 -37.36
CA ALA A 734 1.52 -14.49 -38.55
C ALA A 734 2.47 -15.70 -38.47
N PRO A 735 2.10 -16.89 -38.99
CA PRO A 735 2.96 -18.08 -38.96
C PRO A 735 4.38 -17.82 -39.52
N GLU A 736 4.51 -16.98 -40.54
CA GLU A 736 5.78 -16.60 -41.14
C GLU A 736 6.66 -15.71 -40.24
N ASP A 737 6.06 -14.96 -39.31
CA ASP A 737 6.76 -14.05 -38.40
C ASP A 737 7.12 -14.74 -37.06
N GLU A 738 6.58 -15.94 -36.79
CA GLU A 738 6.76 -16.65 -35.52
C GLU A 738 8.23 -16.85 -35.15
N LYS A 739 9.05 -17.31 -36.11
CA LYS A 739 10.49 -17.54 -35.86
C LYS A 739 11.20 -16.26 -35.43
N THR A 740 10.85 -15.12 -36.03
CA THR A 740 11.43 -13.82 -35.68
C THR A 740 11.07 -13.42 -34.26
N ILE A 741 9.80 -13.59 -33.87
CA ILE A 741 9.35 -13.29 -32.51
C ILE A 741 10.00 -14.25 -31.50
N GLN A 742 10.02 -15.56 -31.80
CA GLN A 742 10.65 -16.58 -30.96
C GLN A 742 12.12 -16.29 -30.71
N SER A 743 12.89 -15.94 -31.74
CA SER A 743 14.31 -15.59 -31.58
C SER A 743 14.52 -14.34 -30.69
N LEU A 744 13.60 -13.38 -30.70
CA LEU A 744 13.65 -12.23 -29.79
C LEU A 744 13.29 -12.64 -28.36
N LEU A 745 12.27 -13.47 -28.18
CA LEU A 745 11.90 -14.01 -26.87
C LEU A 745 13.08 -14.76 -26.22
N GLU A 746 13.72 -15.67 -26.97
CA GLU A 746 14.89 -16.44 -26.52
C GLU A 746 16.09 -15.54 -26.21
N LYS A 747 16.41 -14.60 -27.11
CA LYS A 747 17.55 -13.67 -26.96
C LYS A 747 17.48 -12.88 -25.65
N TYR A 748 16.28 -12.55 -25.20
CA TYR A 748 16.06 -11.73 -24.01
C TYR A 748 15.43 -12.51 -22.84
N HIS A 749 15.41 -13.85 -22.91
CA HIS A 749 14.93 -14.75 -21.85
C HIS A 749 13.46 -14.53 -21.45
N LEU A 750 12.62 -14.09 -22.39
CA LEU A 750 11.18 -13.88 -22.19
C LEU A 750 10.35 -15.08 -22.68
N ASP A 751 10.99 -16.10 -23.26
CA ASP A 751 10.39 -17.34 -23.75
C ASP A 751 10.11 -18.37 -22.63
N SER A 752 10.62 -18.15 -21.43
CA SER A 752 10.46 -19.10 -20.32
C SER A 752 8.98 -19.33 -19.98
N VAL A 753 8.62 -20.60 -19.87
CA VAL A 753 7.30 -21.08 -19.40
C VAL A 753 7.43 -22.11 -18.28
N ASP A 754 8.66 -22.43 -17.86
CA ASP A 754 8.96 -23.42 -16.81
C ASP A 754 8.86 -22.78 -15.42
N PHE A 755 7.63 -22.44 -15.04
CA PHE A 755 7.30 -21.92 -13.71
C PHE A 755 6.36 -22.88 -13.00
N SER A 756 6.39 -22.89 -11.67
CA SER A 756 5.41 -23.65 -10.90
C SER A 756 3.99 -23.13 -11.17
N ALA A 757 2.99 -24.01 -11.08
CA ALA A 757 1.60 -23.61 -11.24
C ALA A 757 1.14 -22.65 -10.13
N LEU A 758 1.78 -22.69 -8.94
CA LEU A 758 1.58 -21.70 -7.87
C LEU A 758 1.95 -20.30 -8.36
N ARG A 759 3.18 -20.10 -8.84
CA ARG A 759 3.69 -18.79 -9.27
C ARG A 759 2.90 -18.22 -10.46
N LEU A 760 2.53 -19.07 -11.41
CA LEU A 760 1.70 -18.68 -12.56
C LEU A 760 0.28 -18.22 -12.16
N SER A 761 -0.23 -18.71 -11.03
CA SER A 761 -1.55 -18.33 -10.48
C SER A 761 -1.49 -17.23 -9.41
N SER A 762 -0.31 -16.64 -9.20
CA SER A 762 -0.07 -15.70 -8.11
C SER A 762 -0.02 -14.24 -8.56
N ALA A 763 -0.56 -13.34 -7.73
CA ALA A 763 -0.54 -11.92 -8.04
C ALA A 763 -0.46 -11.01 -6.79
N ALA A 764 0.32 -9.94 -6.90
CA ALA A 764 0.42 -8.88 -5.89
C ALA A 764 -0.12 -7.53 -6.38
N CYS A 765 -0.41 -6.64 -5.44
CA CYS A 765 -0.61 -5.22 -5.74
C CYS A 765 0.70 -4.44 -5.54
N VAL A 766 0.80 -3.24 -6.13
CA VAL A 766 1.99 -2.39 -6.02
C VAL A 766 2.43 -2.19 -4.58
N SER A 767 1.52 -1.74 -3.71
CA SER A 767 1.83 -1.43 -2.32
C SER A 767 2.96 -0.39 -2.17
N LEU A 768 3.88 -0.58 -1.24
CA LEU A 768 5.06 0.27 -1.05
C LEU A 768 5.98 0.22 -2.29
N PRO A 769 6.75 1.29 -2.55
CA PRO A 769 6.83 2.54 -1.78
C PRO A 769 5.76 3.57 -2.15
N THR A 770 5.13 3.46 -3.32
CA THR A 770 4.32 4.56 -3.88
C THR A 770 2.86 4.59 -3.41
N CYS A 771 2.29 3.48 -2.96
CA CYS A 771 0.89 3.46 -2.53
C CYS A 771 0.74 4.17 -1.18
N GLY A 772 0.08 5.33 -1.16
CA GLY A 772 -0.23 6.06 0.07
C GLY A 772 -1.18 5.35 1.05
N LEU A 773 -1.75 4.19 0.67
CA LEU A 773 -2.64 3.38 1.53
C LEU A 773 -2.02 2.06 2.00
N ALA A 774 -0.78 1.76 1.58
CA ALA A 774 -0.13 0.51 1.94
C ALA A 774 0.21 0.43 3.44
N MET A 775 -0.07 -0.72 4.05
CA MET A 775 0.26 -1.05 5.44
C MET A 775 1.43 -2.03 5.54
N ALA A 776 1.59 -2.91 4.54
CA ALA A 776 2.67 -3.88 4.42
C ALA A 776 3.16 -4.00 2.98
N GLU A 777 4.27 -4.71 2.76
CA GLU A 777 4.75 -5.02 1.42
C GLU A 777 3.77 -5.91 0.63
N SER A 778 3.91 -5.92 -0.70
CA SER A 778 3.15 -6.84 -1.55
C SER A 778 3.94 -7.21 -2.79
N GLU A 779 4.04 -6.34 -3.79
CA GLU A 779 4.77 -6.60 -5.05
C GLU A 779 6.23 -7.00 -4.81
N ARG A 780 6.94 -6.30 -3.92
CA ARG A 780 8.34 -6.58 -3.58
C ARG A 780 8.54 -7.86 -2.75
N TYR A 781 7.50 -8.30 -2.05
CA TYR A 781 7.60 -9.39 -1.07
C TYR A 781 7.05 -10.72 -1.60
N LEU A 782 5.98 -10.70 -2.40
CA LEU A 782 5.34 -11.92 -2.89
C LEU A 782 6.32 -12.88 -3.60
N PRO A 783 7.26 -12.44 -4.46
CA PRO A 783 8.20 -13.37 -5.11
C PRO A 783 9.04 -14.18 -4.12
N LEU A 784 9.48 -13.55 -3.02
CA LEU A 784 10.28 -14.19 -1.97
C LEU A 784 9.46 -15.21 -1.17
N LEU A 785 8.20 -14.88 -0.86
CA LEU A 785 7.31 -15.81 -0.19
C LEU A 785 6.95 -17.00 -1.09
N ILE A 786 6.67 -16.73 -2.37
CA ILE A 786 6.33 -17.75 -3.35
C ILE A 786 7.47 -18.76 -3.49
N GLU A 787 8.72 -18.32 -3.61
CA GLU A 787 9.88 -19.23 -3.69
C GLU A 787 9.93 -20.24 -2.53
N LYS A 788 9.63 -19.77 -1.30
CA LYS A 788 9.61 -20.63 -0.11
C LYS A 788 8.42 -21.60 -0.10
N VAL A 789 7.25 -21.16 -0.57
CA VAL A 789 6.06 -22.02 -0.66
C VAL A 789 6.16 -23.02 -1.82
N GLU A 790 6.77 -22.62 -2.95
CA GLU A 790 7.08 -23.50 -4.07
C GLU A 790 7.95 -24.66 -3.62
N GLN A 791 9.00 -24.41 -2.84
CA GLN A 791 9.86 -25.46 -2.29
C GLN A 791 9.04 -26.48 -1.47
N ILE A 792 8.11 -26.02 -0.64
CA ILE A 792 7.20 -26.89 0.13
C ILE A 792 6.32 -27.72 -0.81
N MET A 793 5.78 -27.11 -1.86
CA MET A 793 4.95 -27.82 -2.84
C MET A 793 5.76 -28.85 -3.62
N GLU A 794 7.00 -28.54 -4.00
CA GLU A 794 7.88 -29.46 -4.74
C GLU A 794 8.30 -30.67 -3.91
N GLU A 795 8.60 -30.48 -2.63
CA GLU A 795 8.89 -31.57 -1.68
C GLU A 795 7.75 -32.60 -1.61
N GLU A 796 6.51 -32.17 -1.85
CA GLU A 796 5.30 -33.01 -1.85
C GLU A 796 4.81 -33.38 -3.26
N GLY A 797 5.58 -33.07 -4.32
CA GLY A 797 5.26 -33.43 -5.70
C GLY A 797 4.16 -32.58 -6.37
N LEU A 798 3.85 -31.40 -5.83
CA LEU A 798 2.76 -30.52 -6.25
C LEU A 798 3.20 -29.37 -7.18
N ARG A 799 4.37 -29.44 -7.83
CA ARG A 799 4.90 -28.36 -8.69
C ARG A 799 3.88 -27.85 -9.74
N ASN A 800 3.11 -28.78 -10.31
CA ASN A 800 2.15 -28.50 -11.39
C ASN A 800 0.72 -28.27 -10.88
N ASP A 801 0.50 -28.34 -9.57
CA ASP A 801 -0.80 -28.09 -8.97
C ASP A 801 -1.01 -26.60 -8.73
N SER A 802 -2.03 -26.05 -9.39
CA SER A 802 -2.33 -24.62 -9.27
C SER A 802 -3.12 -24.36 -7.99
N ILE A 803 -2.57 -23.47 -7.15
CA ILE A 803 -3.23 -22.93 -5.96
C ILE A 803 -3.23 -21.41 -6.10
N THR A 804 -4.38 -20.80 -6.27
CA THR A 804 -4.49 -19.35 -6.43
C THR A 804 -4.03 -18.64 -5.15
N MET A 805 -2.85 -18.00 -5.23
CA MET A 805 -2.28 -17.25 -4.11
C MET A 805 -2.21 -15.75 -4.41
N ARG A 806 -2.79 -14.92 -3.54
CA ARG A 806 -2.87 -13.47 -3.80
C ARG A 806 -2.48 -12.63 -2.61
N MET A 807 -1.72 -11.56 -2.86
CA MET A 807 -1.24 -10.67 -1.81
C MET A 807 -1.64 -9.22 -2.08
N THR A 808 -2.06 -8.52 -1.03
CA THR A 808 -2.25 -7.07 -1.07
C THR A 808 -1.72 -6.41 0.19
N GLY A 809 -1.11 -5.23 0.08
CA GLY A 809 -0.54 -4.55 1.23
C GLY A 809 -1.54 -3.82 2.14
N CYS A 810 -2.84 -3.84 1.83
CA CYS A 810 -3.91 -3.21 2.63
C CYS A 810 -5.29 -3.81 2.26
N PRO A 811 -6.36 -3.60 3.05
CA PRO A 811 -7.65 -4.27 2.86
C PRO A 811 -8.49 -3.76 1.66
N ASN A 812 -7.94 -2.84 0.85
CA ASN A 812 -8.61 -2.40 -0.38
C ASN A 812 -8.76 -3.51 -1.44
N GLY A 813 -7.96 -4.58 -1.35
CA GLY A 813 -8.09 -5.78 -2.19
C GLY A 813 -7.74 -5.56 -3.67
N CYS A 814 -6.70 -4.77 -3.96
CA CYS A 814 -6.31 -4.41 -5.34
C CYS A 814 -5.91 -5.60 -6.23
N ALA A 815 -5.31 -6.64 -5.64
CA ALA A 815 -4.97 -7.90 -6.32
C ALA A 815 -6.08 -8.95 -6.21
N ARG A 816 -7.30 -8.58 -5.75
CA ARG A 816 -8.45 -9.48 -5.57
C ARG A 816 -8.15 -10.68 -4.63
N PRO A 817 -7.61 -10.43 -3.42
CA PRO A 817 -7.18 -11.50 -2.50
C PRO A 817 -8.35 -12.29 -1.91
N TRP A 818 -9.53 -11.68 -1.76
CA TRP A 818 -10.67 -12.28 -1.04
C TRP A 818 -11.35 -13.45 -1.77
N ALA A 819 -11.01 -13.68 -3.04
CA ALA A 819 -11.52 -14.78 -3.85
C ALA A 819 -10.44 -15.83 -4.17
N ALA A 820 -9.26 -15.72 -3.57
CA ALA A 820 -8.16 -16.67 -3.76
C ALA A 820 -8.24 -17.83 -2.76
N GLU A 821 -7.68 -18.98 -3.11
CA GLU A 821 -7.58 -20.14 -2.21
C GLU A 821 -6.70 -19.86 -1.00
N ILE A 822 -5.56 -19.18 -1.21
CA ILE A 822 -4.68 -18.65 -0.17
C ILE A 822 -4.49 -17.16 -0.40
N ALA A 823 -4.65 -16.34 0.63
CA ALA A 823 -4.40 -14.91 0.49
C ALA A 823 -3.79 -14.25 1.71
N PHE A 824 -3.08 -13.16 1.44
CA PHE A 824 -2.45 -12.30 2.44
C PHE A 824 -2.86 -10.85 2.26
N VAL A 825 -3.34 -10.22 3.32
CA VAL A 825 -3.77 -8.81 3.33
C VAL A 825 -3.03 -8.05 4.43
N GLY A 826 -2.16 -7.11 4.05
CA GLY A 826 -1.31 -6.37 4.98
C GLY A 826 -2.08 -5.65 6.09
N LYS A 827 -1.61 -5.79 7.33
CA LYS A 827 -2.12 -5.12 8.54
C LYS A 827 -1.12 -4.10 9.09
N ALA A 828 0.17 -4.45 9.04
CA ALA A 828 1.30 -3.63 9.46
C ALA A 828 2.58 -4.12 8.74
N PRO A 829 3.72 -3.39 8.79
CA PRO A 829 4.96 -3.85 8.19
C PRO A 829 5.31 -5.28 8.63
N GLY A 830 5.47 -6.20 7.67
CA GLY A 830 5.78 -7.61 7.93
C GLY A 830 4.65 -8.46 8.53
N SER A 831 3.43 -7.91 8.69
CA SER A 831 2.29 -8.62 9.30
C SER A 831 1.07 -8.63 8.38
N TYR A 832 0.49 -9.81 8.18
CA TYR A 832 -0.60 -10.05 7.24
C TYR A 832 -1.78 -10.76 7.90
N LEU A 833 -2.99 -10.42 7.46
CA LEU A 833 -4.18 -11.26 7.58
C LEU A 833 -4.03 -12.42 6.59
N MET A 834 -4.13 -13.66 7.08
CA MET A 834 -4.12 -14.88 6.26
C MET A 834 -5.54 -15.38 6.05
N LEU A 835 -5.92 -15.64 4.79
CA LEU A 835 -7.24 -16.12 4.40
C LEU A 835 -7.15 -17.42 3.62
N LEU A 836 -8.11 -18.31 3.85
CA LEU A 836 -8.19 -19.63 3.23
C LEU A 836 -9.60 -19.97 2.73
N GLY A 837 -9.70 -20.88 1.76
CA GLY A 837 -10.97 -21.50 1.36
C GLY A 837 -11.71 -20.79 0.21
N GLY A 838 -11.07 -19.86 -0.48
CA GLY A 838 -11.61 -19.30 -1.73
C GLY A 838 -11.74 -20.38 -2.80
N GLY A 839 -12.62 -20.18 -3.78
CA GLY A 839 -12.79 -21.13 -4.88
C GLY A 839 -11.76 -20.88 -5.97
N TYR A 840 -11.16 -21.94 -6.52
CA TYR A 840 -10.12 -21.84 -7.56
C TYR A 840 -10.56 -21.04 -8.81
N HIS A 841 -11.83 -21.11 -9.19
CA HIS A 841 -12.39 -20.37 -10.34
C HIS A 841 -12.87 -18.95 -9.97
N GLY A 842 -12.60 -18.46 -8.75
CA GLY A 842 -13.08 -17.15 -8.26
C GLY A 842 -14.57 -17.13 -7.91
N GLN A 843 -15.19 -18.30 -7.70
CA GLN A 843 -16.62 -18.51 -7.46
C GLN A 843 -17.03 -18.50 -5.98
N ARG A 844 -16.05 -18.43 -5.07
CA ARG A 844 -16.28 -18.41 -3.62
C ARG A 844 -15.28 -17.51 -2.91
N LEU A 845 -15.74 -16.76 -1.92
CA LEU A 845 -14.87 -15.96 -1.06
C LEU A 845 -14.11 -16.87 -0.09
N ASN A 846 -12.85 -16.54 0.20
CA ASN A 846 -12.16 -17.10 1.35
C ASN A 846 -12.72 -16.55 2.66
N LYS A 847 -12.18 -17.05 3.78
CA LYS A 847 -12.49 -16.61 5.13
C LYS A 847 -11.20 -16.36 5.90
N ILE A 848 -11.27 -15.51 6.92
CA ILE A 848 -10.14 -15.19 7.79
C ILE A 848 -9.72 -16.45 8.56
N TYR A 849 -8.48 -16.89 8.34
CA TYR A 849 -7.88 -18.02 9.04
C TYR A 849 -7.00 -17.55 10.22
N ARG A 850 -6.17 -16.53 10.00
CA ARG A 850 -5.36 -15.88 11.06
C ARG A 850 -5.30 -14.39 10.83
N GLU A 851 -5.45 -13.60 11.90
CA GLU A 851 -5.54 -12.14 11.80
C GLU A 851 -4.20 -11.41 11.66
N ALA A 852 -3.13 -12.02 12.12
CA ALA A 852 -1.78 -11.50 12.02
C ALA A 852 -0.82 -12.68 11.95
N VAL A 853 -0.11 -12.79 10.84
CA VAL A 853 0.96 -13.77 10.61
C VAL A 853 2.20 -13.06 10.10
N SER A 854 3.36 -13.49 10.61
CA SER A 854 4.68 -13.22 10.04
C SER A 854 5.00 -14.23 8.93
N GLU A 855 6.13 -14.05 8.24
CA GLU A 855 6.60 -15.04 7.26
C GLU A 855 6.80 -16.42 7.87
N ASP A 856 7.44 -16.50 9.04
CA ASP A 856 7.70 -17.77 9.71
C ASP A 856 6.40 -18.48 10.07
N ASP A 857 5.41 -17.74 10.59
CA ASP A 857 4.08 -18.28 10.87
C ASP A 857 3.41 -18.84 9.61
N ILE A 858 3.50 -18.11 8.48
CA ILE A 858 2.94 -18.54 7.20
C ILE A 858 3.53 -19.89 6.79
N LEU A 859 4.86 -20.03 6.83
CA LEU A 859 5.55 -21.25 6.41
C LEU A 859 5.25 -22.42 7.37
N THR A 860 5.23 -22.17 8.68
CA THR A 860 4.87 -23.16 9.70
C THR A 860 3.44 -23.66 9.55
N ILE A 861 2.50 -22.79 9.17
CA ILE A 861 1.10 -23.14 8.92
C ILE A 861 0.96 -23.92 7.62
N LEU A 862 1.54 -23.42 6.52
CA LEU A 862 1.32 -23.97 5.18
C LEU A 862 2.01 -25.31 4.99
N ARG A 863 3.20 -25.53 5.56
CA ARG A 863 3.97 -26.78 5.36
C ARG A 863 3.18 -28.05 5.68
N PRO A 864 2.62 -28.25 6.90
CA PRO A 864 1.80 -29.43 7.18
C PRO A 864 0.48 -29.46 6.40
N MET A 865 -0.08 -28.29 6.05
CA MET A 865 -1.34 -28.19 5.32
C MET A 865 -1.21 -28.62 3.86
N ILE A 866 -0.14 -28.19 3.19
CA ILE A 866 0.18 -28.57 1.81
C ILE A 866 0.51 -30.06 1.73
N LYS A 867 1.26 -30.59 2.72
CA LYS A 867 1.50 -32.03 2.84
C LYS A 867 0.21 -32.83 2.96
N ALA A 868 -0.72 -32.40 3.83
CA ALA A 868 -2.02 -33.04 3.95
C ALA A 868 -2.83 -32.96 2.64
N TYR A 869 -2.78 -31.82 1.94
CA TYR A 869 -3.43 -31.66 0.63
C TYR A 869 -2.87 -32.66 -0.39
N ALA A 870 -1.55 -32.81 -0.48
CA ALA A 870 -0.91 -33.76 -1.39
C ALA A 870 -1.39 -35.21 -1.14
N GLN A 871 -1.56 -35.59 0.12
CA GLN A 871 -1.84 -36.97 0.54
C GLN A 871 -3.33 -37.32 0.57
N GLU A 872 -4.19 -36.34 0.85
CA GLU A 872 -5.58 -36.58 1.24
C GLU A 872 -6.61 -35.90 0.36
N ARG A 873 -6.19 -35.19 -0.70
CA ARG A 873 -7.11 -34.62 -1.70
C ARG A 873 -7.87 -35.70 -2.47
N LEU A 874 -9.08 -35.37 -2.87
CA LEU A 874 -9.84 -36.17 -3.83
C LEU A 874 -9.35 -35.88 -5.26
N ASP A 875 -9.70 -36.75 -6.20
CA ASP A 875 -9.38 -36.53 -7.62
C ASP A 875 -10.05 -35.24 -8.13
N GLY A 876 -9.25 -34.38 -8.77
CA GLY A 876 -9.69 -33.07 -9.25
C GLY A 876 -10.01 -32.04 -8.16
N GLU A 877 -9.76 -32.31 -6.88
CA GLU A 877 -10.04 -31.36 -5.80
C GLU A 877 -8.96 -30.28 -5.70
N HIS A 878 -9.40 -29.01 -5.73
CA HIS A 878 -8.55 -27.85 -5.51
C HIS A 878 -8.32 -27.57 -4.01
N PHE A 879 -7.21 -26.90 -3.68
CA PHE A 879 -6.78 -26.64 -2.30
C PHE A 879 -7.84 -25.91 -1.47
N GLY A 880 -8.53 -24.93 -2.06
CA GLY A 880 -9.59 -24.18 -1.38
C GLY A 880 -10.81 -25.04 -1.00
N ASP A 881 -11.13 -26.05 -1.80
CA ASP A 881 -12.20 -27.02 -1.49
C ASP A 881 -11.72 -28.03 -0.45
N PHE A 882 -10.47 -28.49 -0.57
CA PHE A 882 -9.82 -29.37 0.38
C PHE A 882 -9.86 -28.84 1.82
N VAL A 883 -9.45 -27.57 2.03
CA VAL A 883 -9.42 -26.99 3.39
C VAL A 883 -10.81 -26.87 4.01
N ILE A 884 -11.86 -26.71 3.20
CA ILE A 884 -13.24 -26.72 3.66
C ILE A 884 -13.70 -28.14 4.00
N ARG A 885 -13.46 -29.11 3.11
CA ARG A 885 -13.84 -30.51 3.31
C ARG A 885 -13.17 -31.11 4.55
N LYS A 886 -11.92 -30.75 4.80
CA LYS A 886 -11.15 -31.19 5.97
C LYS A 886 -11.53 -30.46 7.26
N GLY A 887 -12.43 -29.49 7.21
CA GLY A 887 -12.88 -28.72 8.38
C GLY A 887 -11.82 -27.76 8.92
N ILE A 888 -10.80 -27.40 8.13
CA ILE A 888 -9.76 -26.43 8.51
C ILE A 888 -10.35 -25.02 8.59
N ILE A 889 -11.28 -24.71 7.66
CA ILE A 889 -11.98 -23.42 7.62
C ILE A 889 -13.42 -23.60 7.11
N SER A 890 -14.33 -22.80 7.65
CA SER A 890 -15.72 -22.74 7.19
C SER A 890 -15.84 -22.04 5.83
N ALA A 891 -16.72 -22.55 4.96
CA ALA A 891 -17.03 -21.91 3.69
C ALA A 891 -17.73 -20.55 3.89
N THR A 892 -17.34 -19.52 3.13
CA THR A 892 -18.11 -18.26 3.04
C THR A 892 -19.23 -18.43 2.03
N LYS A 893 -20.50 -18.39 2.48
CA LYS A 893 -21.67 -18.57 1.60
C LYS A 893 -22.19 -17.27 0.99
N SER A 894 -22.03 -16.15 1.72
CA SER A 894 -22.38 -14.82 1.25
C SER A 894 -21.39 -13.78 1.76
N GLY A 895 -21.33 -12.61 1.11
CA GLY A 895 -20.47 -11.52 1.57
C GLY A 895 -20.85 -11.02 2.97
N LYS A 896 -22.14 -11.05 3.32
CA LYS A 896 -22.64 -10.64 4.65
C LYS A 896 -22.15 -11.55 5.77
N GLU A 897 -21.92 -12.83 5.45
CA GLU A 897 -21.44 -13.87 6.38
C GLU A 897 -19.90 -13.97 6.39
N PHE A 898 -19.19 -13.02 5.79
CA PHE A 898 -17.72 -13.09 5.67
C PHE A 898 -17.03 -13.17 7.05
N TYR A 899 -17.56 -12.46 8.04
CA TYR A 899 -17.02 -12.42 9.41
C TYR A 899 -17.61 -13.47 10.36
N ASP A 900 -18.55 -14.29 9.89
CA ASP A 900 -19.19 -15.32 10.70
C ASP A 900 -18.32 -16.59 10.72
N ASP A 901 -18.38 -17.41 11.77
CA ASP A 901 -17.68 -18.71 11.87
C ASP A 901 -16.19 -18.67 11.46
N MET A 902 -15.50 -17.59 11.81
CA MET A 902 -14.04 -17.47 11.61
C MET A 902 -13.32 -18.52 12.46
N CYS A 903 -12.17 -19.01 12.00
CA CYS A 903 -11.38 -19.99 12.74
C CYS A 903 -11.05 -19.42 14.14
N PRO A 904 -11.41 -20.11 15.25
CA PRO A 904 -11.01 -19.70 16.59
C PRO A 904 -9.48 -19.58 16.65
N GLN A 905 -9.01 -18.54 17.33
CA GLN A 905 -7.58 -18.21 17.39
C GLN A 905 -6.72 -19.29 18.04
#